data_AF-A0A840URA3-F1
#
_entry.id   AF-A0A840URA3-F1
#
_cell.length_a   1.000
_cell.length_b   1.000
_cell.length_c   1.000
_cell.angle_alpha   90.00
_cell.angle_beta   90.00
_cell.angle_gamma   90.00
#
_symmetry.space_group_name_H-M   'P 1'
#
loop_
_entity.id
_entity.type
_entity.pdbx_description
1 polymer ?
#
loop_
_entity_poly.entity_id
_entity_poly.type
_entity_poly.pdbx_seq_one_letter_code
_entity_poly.pdbx_strand_id
1 'polypeptide(L)'
;MIEEINTFIELGLSVIPTFPADHPDRPKRPTCKWKQYQDHAPTLAEIQHLFPTEKDYAVAVVAGRVSGNFEILDFDAPELFQPFMDQLRAARPELASLLLTQQTPSGGYHLLYRSCEPVQGNLKLARSADGRETKIETRGEGGYALVAPSPGYRLESDISTLATITAADRAFLHGLARSFDRHTEQAREPKLEACSHTDGERPGDVLERVADWHDLLTTDGWKYLQKVGDRHHYSRPGKTPPGTSATVNERGLYVFSSSTPLPAEQPIKKFGYVTHFRFNGDFKAAARWVVETYPEHFPKSRTSMIEEPPFPSDDDYQTNSGHSGHSGHSGQNGQNGQSESQFGQNPGQSERKWGGIAGDVREYVDGHPGEVKYSQLCQDIGIFTRRDKKTANDALNYLVKTGVIEKHPAKRGVYLPTEPGLEFMQPVIEKGIPLPLPFPLGLHNHFNVMPGTVIVIGGATNSGKTLMAMDLLRRWTGQLSGIGADPLVSPPHSLRSFSGGVPAPGEVDQRLVEIARTGIRYLNSEMTSEELGALLAEMGPDGDMLCHHVQWVSRQYDFPRAVLTDGITILDFLQIHRDFYEIGETIAQMADRVGAGLLVILIQKKSGESFPRGGEFALERARIALLLDSVTQNVKSCYLRKIKYPRDARNHPERKEIEYRIGDGLTIKPVSDLRWLDGKQRDRVHKDYQYKTFSEN
;
A
#
# COMPACT_ATOMS: atom_id res chain seq x y z
N MET A 1 -20.52 -24.02 -33.52
CA MET A 1 -20.69 -23.15 -32.33
C MET A 1 -21.16 -23.90 -31.08
N ILE A 2 -22.34 -24.56 -31.06
CA ILE A 2 -22.79 -25.29 -29.86
C ILE A 2 -21.84 -26.45 -29.48
N GLU A 3 -21.35 -27.21 -30.46
CA GLU A 3 -20.36 -28.27 -30.22
C GLU A 3 -19.06 -27.71 -29.63
N GLU A 4 -18.58 -26.56 -30.15
CA GLU A 4 -17.38 -25.89 -29.64
C GLU A 4 -17.61 -25.31 -28.23
N ILE A 5 -18.82 -24.85 -27.93
CA ILE A 5 -19.24 -24.42 -26.58
C ILE A 5 -19.16 -25.59 -25.59
N ASN A 6 -19.58 -26.80 -26.01
CA ASN A 6 -19.44 -27.98 -25.15
C ASN A 6 -17.98 -28.28 -24.83
N THR A 7 -17.06 -28.14 -25.81
CA THR A 7 -15.61 -28.28 -25.57
C THR A 7 -15.12 -27.31 -24.50
N PHE A 8 -15.55 -26.04 -24.52
CA PHE A 8 -15.17 -25.08 -23.48
C PHE A 8 -15.66 -25.52 -22.09
N ILE A 9 -16.89 -26.03 -22.00
CA ILE A 9 -17.48 -26.48 -20.73
C ILE A 9 -16.78 -27.73 -20.20
N GLU A 10 -16.43 -28.67 -21.08
CA GLU A 10 -15.67 -29.88 -20.73
C GLU A 10 -14.26 -29.53 -20.21
N LEU A 11 -13.65 -28.48 -20.75
CA LEU A 11 -12.40 -27.91 -20.24
C LEU A 11 -12.60 -27.14 -18.92
N GLY A 12 -13.83 -26.95 -18.46
CA GLY A 12 -14.16 -26.17 -17.26
C GLY A 12 -13.99 -24.67 -17.47
N LEU A 13 -14.28 -24.16 -18.67
CA LEU A 13 -14.29 -22.74 -18.99
C LEU A 13 -15.73 -22.20 -18.95
N SER A 14 -15.95 -21.13 -18.20
CA SER A 14 -17.22 -20.41 -18.15
C SER A 14 -17.37 -19.53 -19.39
N VAL A 15 -18.43 -19.72 -20.16
CA VAL A 15 -18.64 -19.03 -21.44
C VAL A 15 -19.92 -18.21 -21.46
N ILE A 16 -19.89 -17.09 -22.19
CA ILE A 16 -21.01 -16.16 -22.31
C ILE A 16 -21.20 -15.71 -23.76
N PRO A 17 -22.45 -15.45 -24.19
CA PRO A 17 -22.72 -14.90 -25.50
C PRO A 17 -22.42 -13.40 -25.53
N THR A 18 -21.78 -12.96 -26.61
CA THR A 18 -21.44 -11.56 -26.88
C THR A 18 -21.85 -11.18 -28.29
N PHE A 19 -21.96 -9.89 -28.55
CA PHE A 19 -22.01 -9.39 -29.92
C PHE A 19 -20.64 -9.59 -30.60
N PRO A 20 -20.61 -9.97 -31.89
CA PRO A 20 -19.39 -10.05 -32.68
C PRO A 20 -18.53 -8.78 -32.65
N ALA A 21 -17.24 -8.92 -32.97
CA ALA A 21 -16.30 -7.80 -32.92
C ALA A 21 -16.58 -6.72 -33.99
N ASP A 22 -17.21 -7.09 -35.09
CA ASP A 22 -17.64 -6.23 -36.20
C ASP A 22 -19.06 -5.67 -36.03
N HIS A 23 -19.75 -5.98 -34.92
CA HIS A 23 -21.08 -5.44 -34.67
C HIS A 23 -21.03 -3.89 -34.57
N PRO A 24 -21.89 -3.14 -35.29
CA PRO A 24 -21.76 -1.69 -35.44
C PRO A 24 -21.89 -0.91 -34.12
N ASP A 25 -22.88 -1.24 -33.29
CA ASP A 25 -23.19 -0.42 -32.10
C ASP A 25 -22.66 -0.98 -30.76
N ARG A 26 -22.41 -2.29 -30.69
CA ARG A 26 -22.18 -3.01 -29.42
C ARG A 26 -21.05 -4.04 -29.53
N PRO A 27 -19.92 -3.76 -30.19
CA PRO A 27 -18.88 -4.75 -30.45
C PRO A 27 -18.37 -5.36 -29.13
N LYS A 28 -18.25 -6.70 -29.10
CA LYS A 28 -17.70 -7.47 -27.97
C LYS A 28 -18.48 -7.33 -26.65
N ARG A 29 -19.71 -6.77 -26.65
CA ARG A 29 -20.52 -6.61 -25.43
C ARG A 29 -21.35 -7.87 -25.15
N PRO A 30 -21.55 -8.27 -23.88
CA PRO A 30 -22.36 -9.43 -23.55
C PRO A 30 -23.83 -9.18 -23.89
N THR A 31 -24.49 -10.21 -24.42
CA THR A 31 -25.92 -10.13 -24.80
C THR A 31 -26.84 -10.51 -23.62
N CYS A 32 -26.26 -10.97 -22.51
CA CYS A 32 -26.95 -11.39 -21.30
C CYS A 32 -26.37 -10.72 -20.04
N LYS A 33 -27.05 -10.89 -18.90
CA LYS A 33 -26.51 -10.55 -17.58
C LYS A 33 -25.44 -11.56 -17.20
N TRP A 34 -24.20 -11.23 -17.54
CA TRP A 34 -23.11 -12.20 -17.48
C TRP A 34 -22.38 -12.29 -16.14
N LYS A 35 -22.47 -11.26 -15.28
CA LYS A 35 -21.67 -11.18 -14.03
C LYS A 35 -21.88 -12.37 -13.09
N GLN A 36 -23.08 -12.96 -13.08
CA GLN A 36 -23.35 -14.17 -12.30
C GLN A 36 -22.45 -15.35 -12.72
N TYR A 37 -22.00 -15.37 -13.97
CA TYR A 37 -21.11 -16.42 -14.49
C TYR A 37 -19.63 -16.22 -14.13
N GLN A 38 -19.33 -15.23 -13.25
CA GLN A 38 -18.06 -15.12 -12.53
C GLN A 38 -18.04 -16.02 -11.28
N ASP A 39 -19.21 -16.36 -10.73
CA ASP A 39 -19.32 -17.21 -9.53
C ASP A 39 -19.53 -18.68 -9.88
N HIS A 40 -20.22 -18.96 -10.99
CA HIS A 40 -20.46 -20.32 -11.48
C HIS A 40 -20.44 -20.38 -13.01
N ALA A 41 -19.99 -21.49 -13.60
CA ALA A 41 -20.12 -21.70 -15.03
C ALA A 41 -21.61 -21.92 -15.41
N PRO A 42 -22.05 -21.52 -16.61
CA PRO A 42 -23.39 -21.85 -17.09
C PRO A 42 -23.55 -23.36 -17.27
N THR A 43 -24.70 -23.88 -16.89
CA THR A 43 -25.10 -25.28 -17.10
C THR A 43 -25.45 -25.53 -18.58
N LEU A 44 -25.41 -26.79 -19.03
CA LEU A 44 -25.80 -27.16 -20.40
C LEU A 44 -27.21 -26.68 -20.77
N ALA A 45 -28.15 -26.68 -19.82
CA ALA A 45 -29.50 -26.16 -20.02
C ALA A 45 -29.51 -24.63 -20.21
N GLU A 46 -28.74 -23.89 -19.40
CA GLU A 46 -28.59 -22.44 -19.56
C GLU A 46 -27.92 -22.08 -20.89
N ILE A 47 -26.94 -22.87 -21.34
CA ILE A 47 -26.25 -22.65 -22.62
C ILE A 47 -27.22 -22.69 -23.80
N GLN A 48 -28.16 -23.64 -23.82
CA GLN A 48 -29.19 -23.71 -24.87
C GLN A 48 -30.05 -22.43 -24.90
N HIS A 49 -30.28 -21.80 -23.75
CA HIS A 49 -30.99 -20.52 -23.66
C HIS A 49 -30.11 -19.30 -23.96
N LEU A 50 -28.82 -19.36 -23.62
CA LEU A 50 -27.85 -18.27 -23.83
C LEU A 50 -27.41 -18.16 -25.29
N PHE A 51 -27.31 -19.29 -26.00
CA PHE A 51 -26.88 -19.37 -27.39
C PHE A 51 -27.98 -19.96 -28.29
N PRO A 52 -29.10 -19.25 -28.50
CA PRO A 52 -30.14 -19.71 -29.41
C PRO A 52 -29.65 -19.73 -30.85
N THR A 53 -30.05 -20.75 -31.61
CA THR A 53 -29.54 -21.11 -32.95
C THR A 53 -29.77 -20.05 -34.04
N GLU A 54 -30.62 -19.05 -33.80
CA GLU A 54 -31.11 -18.09 -34.80
C GLU A 54 -30.34 -16.76 -34.85
N LYS A 55 -29.29 -16.55 -34.03
CA LYS A 55 -28.54 -15.28 -34.02
C LYS A 55 -27.03 -15.47 -34.10
N ASP A 56 -26.39 -14.56 -34.83
CA ASP A 56 -24.93 -14.44 -34.91
C ASP A 56 -24.36 -13.88 -33.60
N TYR A 57 -24.00 -14.78 -32.69
CA TYR A 57 -23.28 -14.45 -31.46
C TYR A 57 -21.80 -14.80 -31.58
N ALA A 58 -20.98 -14.07 -30.84
CA ALA A 58 -19.61 -14.48 -30.53
C ALA A 58 -19.56 -15.10 -29.12
N VAL A 59 -18.65 -16.04 -28.92
CA VAL A 59 -18.42 -16.68 -27.62
C VAL A 59 -17.25 -15.99 -26.90
N ALA A 60 -17.49 -15.61 -25.65
CA ALA A 60 -16.44 -15.13 -24.77
C ALA A 60 -16.26 -16.07 -23.59
N VAL A 61 -15.01 -16.24 -23.16
CA VAL A 61 -14.64 -16.95 -21.94
C VAL A 61 -14.52 -15.94 -20.82
N VAL A 62 -15.19 -16.18 -19.69
CA VAL A 62 -15.02 -15.43 -18.45
C VAL A 62 -13.71 -15.85 -17.82
N ALA A 63 -12.80 -14.91 -17.60
CA ALA A 63 -11.49 -15.16 -17.03
C ALA A 63 -11.55 -15.26 -15.50
N GLY A 64 -10.51 -15.80 -14.89
CA GLY A 64 -10.41 -15.97 -13.44
C GLY A 64 -10.76 -17.36 -12.93
N ARG A 65 -11.05 -17.43 -11.63
CA ARG A 65 -11.25 -18.64 -10.84
C ARG A 65 -12.33 -19.56 -11.42
N VAL A 66 -13.43 -18.97 -11.92
CA VAL A 66 -14.55 -19.73 -12.50
C VAL A 66 -14.15 -20.59 -13.71
N SER A 67 -13.09 -20.18 -14.40
CA SER A 67 -12.52 -20.86 -15.57
C SER A 67 -11.18 -21.53 -15.25
N GLY A 68 -10.97 -21.91 -13.99
CA GLY A 68 -9.73 -22.54 -13.52
C GLY A 68 -8.52 -21.62 -13.61
N ASN A 69 -8.67 -20.36 -13.19
CA ASN A 69 -7.64 -19.32 -13.23
C ASN A 69 -7.16 -19.01 -14.66
N PHE A 70 -8.07 -19.06 -15.61
CA PHE A 70 -7.82 -18.67 -17.00
C PHE A 70 -7.49 -17.17 -17.07
N GLU A 71 -6.41 -16.83 -17.76
CA GLU A 71 -5.99 -15.45 -17.99
C GLU A 71 -5.49 -15.32 -19.43
N ILE A 72 -5.68 -14.12 -20.00
CA ILE A 72 -5.20 -13.79 -21.33
C ILE A 72 -4.24 -12.61 -21.22
N LEU A 73 -3.12 -12.71 -21.93
CA LEU A 73 -2.27 -11.56 -22.24
C LEU A 73 -2.67 -11.00 -23.61
N ASP A 74 -3.29 -9.83 -23.60
CA ASP A 74 -3.88 -9.13 -24.75
C ASP A 74 -2.89 -8.12 -25.33
N PHE A 75 -2.49 -8.31 -26.59
CA PHE A 75 -1.56 -7.48 -27.34
C PHE A 75 -2.33 -6.66 -28.39
N ASP A 76 -2.74 -5.45 -28.00
CA ASP A 76 -3.36 -4.48 -28.90
C ASP A 76 -2.38 -3.88 -29.93
N ALA A 77 -1.07 -4.01 -29.66
CA ALA A 77 0.02 -3.54 -30.51
C ALA A 77 0.74 -4.73 -31.19
N PRO A 78 0.33 -5.13 -32.41
CA PRO A 78 0.85 -6.33 -33.06
C PRO A 78 2.36 -6.30 -33.30
N GLU A 79 2.94 -5.10 -33.47
CA GLU A 79 4.37 -4.89 -33.63
C GLU A 79 5.19 -5.32 -32.40
N LEU A 80 4.57 -5.42 -31.22
CA LEU A 80 5.23 -5.87 -29.99
C LEU A 80 5.18 -7.39 -29.79
N PHE A 81 4.27 -8.09 -30.48
CA PHE A 81 4.04 -9.51 -30.25
C PHE A 81 5.25 -10.36 -30.63
N GLN A 82 5.79 -10.19 -31.84
CA GLN A 82 6.94 -10.97 -32.29
C GLN A 82 8.19 -10.69 -31.44
N PRO A 83 8.59 -9.43 -31.16
CA PRO A 83 9.66 -9.14 -30.22
C PRO A 83 9.45 -9.77 -28.85
N PHE A 84 8.23 -9.72 -28.30
CA PHE A 84 7.92 -10.37 -27.02
C PHE A 84 8.13 -11.88 -27.08
N MET A 85 7.62 -12.55 -28.12
CA MET A 85 7.75 -14.00 -28.27
C MET A 85 9.20 -14.43 -28.48
N ASP A 86 10.02 -13.65 -29.19
CA ASP A 86 11.44 -13.94 -29.36
C ASP A 86 12.20 -13.86 -28.03
N GLN A 87 11.90 -12.83 -27.21
CA GLN A 87 12.46 -12.71 -25.86
C GLN A 87 12.00 -13.86 -24.96
N LEU A 88 10.73 -14.25 -25.04
CA LEU A 88 10.16 -15.35 -24.26
C LEU A 88 10.81 -16.69 -24.63
N ARG A 89 10.90 -17.01 -25.92
CA ARG A 89 11.51 -18.26 -26.41
C ARG A 89 12.98 -18.35 -26.02
N ALA A 90 13.70 -17.23 -26.06
CA ALA A 90 15.10 -17.19 -25.68
C ALA A 90 15.31 -17.37 -24.17
N ALA A 91 14.42 -16.83 -23.33
CA ALA A 91 14.56 -16.89 -21.88
C ALA A 91 13.94 -18.16 -21.26
N ARG A 92 12.81 -18.62 -21.81
CA ARG A 92 11.95 -19.70 -21.31
C ARG A 92 11.28 -20.44 -22.50
N PRO A 93 12.03 -21.24 -23.28
CA PRO A 93 11.47 -21.94 -24.45
C PRO A 93 10.33 -22.90 -24.08
N GLU A 94 10.44 -23.60 -22.96
CA GLU A 94 9.40 -24.51 -22.47
C GLU A 94 8.10 -23.75 -22.17
N LEU A 95 8.18 -22.60 -21.49
CA LEU A 95 7.02 -21.75 -21.24
C LEU A 95 6.40 -21.25 -22.54
N ALA A 96 7.21 -20.81 -23.51
CA ALA A 96 6.72 -20.35 -24.80
C ALA A 96 5.89 -21.42 -25.53
N SER A 97 6.25 -22.71 -25.37
CA SER A 97 5.51 -23.83 -25.99
C SER A 97 4.19 -24.18 -25.29
N LEU A 98 3.97 -23.70 -24.06
CA LEU A 98 2.73 -23.94 -23.30
C LEU A 98 1.64 -22.90 -23.57
N LEU A 99 2.00 -21.74 -24.12
CA LEU A 99 1.05 -20.65 -24.35
C LEU A 99 0.28 -20.86 -25.65
N LEU A 100 -1.03 -20.70 -25.58
CA LEU A 100 -1.89 -20.82 -26.73
C LEU A 100 -2.07 -19.44 -27.39
N THR A 101 -1.60 -19.30 -28.63
CA THR A 101 -1.72 -18.04 -29.38
C THR A 101 -3.05 -17.96 -30.12
N GLN A 102 -3.70 -16.80 -30.04
CA GLN A 102 -4.86 -16.45 -30.83
C GLN A 102 -4.65 -15.10 -31.53
N GLN A 103 -4.98 -15.03 -32.82
CA GLN A 103 -5.05 -13.78 -33.56
C GLN A 103 -6.44 -13.14 -33.42
N THR A 104 -6.47 -11.82 -33.28
CA THR A 104 -7.70 -11.03 -33.13
C THR A 104 -8.13 -10.36 -34.45
N PRO A 105 -9.42 -9.96 -34.59
CA PRO A 105 -9.90 -9.28 -35.81
C PRO A 105 -9.21 -7.94 -36.10
N SER A 106 -8.72 -7.26 -35.06
CA SER A 106 -8.02 -5.97 -35.18
C SER A 106 -6.53 -6.13 -35.56
N GLY A 107 -6.06 -7.36 -35.76
CA GLY A 107 -4.66 -7.67 -36.08
C GLY A 107 -3.77 -7.88 -34.85
N GLY A 108 -4.26 -7.62 -33.65
CA GLY A 108 -3.58 -7.92 -32.38
C GLY A 108 -3.56 -9.42 -32.05
N TYR A 109 -2.93 -9.76 -30.93
CA TYR A 109 -2.72 -11.15 -30.50
C TYR A 109 -3.14 -11.36 -29.05
N HIS A 110 -3.59 -12.57 -28.72
CA HIS A 110 -3.81 -13.01 -27.36
C HIS A 110 -2.89 -14.21 -27.07
N LEU A 111 -2.31 -14.27 -25.88
CA LEU A 111 -1.72 -15.49 -25.32
C LEU A 111 -2.63 -16.00 -24.19
N LEU A 112 -3.17 -17.20 -24.38
CA LEU A 112 -4.11 -17.86 -23.48
C LEU A 112 -3.37 -18.87 -22.61
N TYR A 113 -3.65 -18.87 -21.30
CA TYR A 113 -3.12 -19.86 -20.35
C TYR A 113 -4.00 -19.94 -19.10
N ARG A 114 -3.77 -20.97 -18.28
CA ARG A 114 -4.25 -21.03 -16.90
C ARG A 114 -3.10 -20.82 -15.93
N SER A 115 -3.36 -20.21 -14.78
CA SER A 115 -2.40 -20.16 -13.69
C SER A 115 -2.70 -21.23 -12.63
N CYS A 116 -1.67 -21.84 -12.06
CA CYS A 116 -1.84 -22.74 -10.92
C CYS A 116 -2.34 -22.02 -9.64
N GLU A 117 -2.27 -20.69 -9.60
CA GLU A 117 -2.72 -19.84 -8.50
C GLU A 117 -3.84 -18.88 -8.96
N PRO A 118 -4.63 -18.31 -8.03
CA PRO A 118 -5.61 -17.29 -8.37
C PRO A 118 -4.99 -16.12 -9.13
N VAL A 119 -5.62 -15.73 -10.23
CA VAL A 119 -5.19 -14.58 -11.03
C VAL A 119 -5.80 -13.29 -10.50
N GLN A 120 -5.10 -12.18 -10.72
CA GLN A 120 -5.61 -10.84 -10.39
C GLN A 120 -6.64 -10.40 -11.44
N GLY A 121 -7.27 -9.24 -11.23
CA GLY A 121 -8.11 -8.61 -12.26
C GLY A 121 -7.31 -8.10 -13.46
N ASN A 122 -7.94 -7.30 -14.32
CA ASN A 122 -7.29 -6.78 -15.53
C ASN A 122 -6.16 -5.80 -15.17
N LEU A 123 -4.92 -6.10 -15.61
CA LEU A 123 -3.73 -5.31 -15.36
C LEU A 123 -3.20 -4.71 -16.65
N LYS A 124 -2.82 -3.44 -16.61
CA LYS A 124 -2.07 -2.80 -17.70
C LYS A 124 -0.59 -3.06 -17.52
N LEU A 125 0.02 -3.80 -18.44
CA LEU A 125 1.42 -4.23 -18.32
C LEU A 125 2.36 -3.36 -19.16
N ALA A 126 1.95 -2.94 -20.36
CA ALA A 126 2.72 -2.02 -21.19
C ALA A 126 1.83 -0.92 -21.79
N ARG A 127 2.34 0.31 -21.87
CA ARG A 127 1.67 1.47 -22.45
C ARG A 127 2.59 2.23 -23.42
N SER A 128 1.98 3.08 -24.23
CA SER A 128 2.66 4.11 -25.03
C SER A 128 3.45 5.08 -24.15
N ALA A 129 4.42 5.80 -24.75
CA ALA A 129 5.27 6.75 -24.03
C ALA A 129 4.47 7.87 -23.32
N ASP A 130 3.34 8.29 -23.89
CA ASP A 130 2.43 9.29 -23.31
C ASP A 130 1.44 8.71 -22.27
N GLY A 131 1.46 7.39 -22.07
CA GLY A 131 0.61 6.66 -21.12
C GLY A 131 -0.86 6.54 -21.52
N ARG A 132 -1.25 7.04 -22.70
CA ARG A 132 -2.67 7.07 -23.12
C ARG A 132 -3.15 5.72 -23.64
N GLU A 133 -2.31 5.04 -24.41
CA GLU A 133 -2.66 3.77 -25.04
C GLU A 133 -2.09 2.60 -24.25
N THR A 134 -2.92 1.61 -23.98
CA THR A 134 -2.48 0.33 -23.41
C THR A 134 -2.07 -0.57 -24.58
N LYS A 135 -0.87 -1.14 -24.50
CA LYS A 135 -0.25 -1.92 -25.58
C LYS A 135 -0.25 -3.41 -25.26
N ILE A 136 -0.09 -3.74 -23.97
CA ILE A 136 -0.20 -5.09 -23.43
C ILE A 136 -0.99 -5.03 -22.12
N GLU A 137 -2.04 -5.82 -21.99
CA GLU A 137 -2.81 -5.96 -20.75
C GLU A 137 -3.24 -7.39 -20.45
N THR A 138 -3.67 -7.65 -19.22
CA THR A 138 -4.28 -8.92 -18.85
C THR A 138 -5.80 -8.85 -18.89
N ARG A 139 -6.43 -9.96 -19.28
CA ARG A 139 -7.84 -10.26 -18.97
C ARG A 139 -7.85 -11.34 -17.90
N GLY A 140 -8.02 -10.92 -16.65
CA GLY A 140 -7.97 -11.79 -15.47
C GLY A 140 -9.32 -11.88 -14.75
N GLU A 141 -9.30 -12.04 -13.43
CA GLU A 141 -10.50 -12.16 -12.59
C GLU A 141 -11.50 -11.02 -12.84
N GLY A 142 -12.78 -11.37 -13.04
CA GLY A 142 -13.83 -10.41 -13.36
C GLY A 142 -13.76 -9.82 -14.76
N GLY A 143 -12.85 -10.29 -15.61
CA GLY A 143 -12.76 -9.99 -17.04
C GLY A 143 -13.36 -11.11 -17.91
N TYR A 144 -13.50 -10.83 -19.21
CA TYR A 144 -13.79 -11.84 -20.22
C TYR A 144 -13.08 -11.46 -21.53
N ALA A 145 -12.90 -12.42 -22.42
CA ALA A 145 -12.44 -12.14 -23.78
C ALA A 145 -13.09 -13.07 -24.79
N LEU A 146 -13.23 -12.57 -26.02
CA LEU A 146 -13.68 -13.39 -27.14
C LEU A 146 -12.58 -14.39 -27.51
N VAL A 147 -12.98 -15.63 -27.74
CA VAL A 147 -12.09 -16.73 -28.12
C VAL A 147 -12.59 -17.36 -29.43
N ALA A 148 -11.68 -17.85 -30.28
CA ALA A 148 -12.05 -18.63 -31.45
C ALA A 148 -12.90 -19.82 -30.99
N PRO A 149 -14.01 -20.14 -31.66
CA PRO A 149 -14.36 -19.89 -33.06
C PRO A 149 -15.13 -18.58 -33.31
N SER A 150 -15.15 -17.63 -32.36
CA SER A 150 -15.83 -16.34 -32.57
C SER A 150 -15.41 -15.66 -33.88
N PRO A 151 -16.32 -14.98 -34.60
CA PRO A 151 -16.02 -14.35 -35.88
C PRO A 151 -14.77 -13.45 -35.84
N GLY A 152 -13.83 -13.73 -36.74
CA GLY A 152 -12.57 -13.00 -36.89
C GLY A 152 -11.45 -13.37 -35.89
N TYR A 153 -11.69 -14.28 -34.96
CA TYR A 153 -10.66 -14.82 -34.07
C TYR A 153 -10.13 -16.14 -34.60
N ARG A 154 -8.81 -16.32 -34.58
CA ARG A 154 -8.15 -17.55 -35.06
C ARG A 154 -7.14 -18.05 -34.04
N LEU A 155 -7.37 -19.24 -33.52
CA LEU A 155 -6.38 -19.94 -32.71
C LEU A 155 -5.33 -20.62 -33.59
N GLU A 156 -4.06 -20.58 -33.17
CA GLU A 156 -2.97 -21.27 -33.88
C GLU A 156 -2.99 -22.79 -33.65
N SER A 157 -3.57 -23.24 -32.53
CA SER A 157 -3.76 -24.66 -32.21
C SER A 157 -5.07 -24.89 -31.45
N ASP A 158 -5.39 -26.13 -31.13
CA ASP A 158 -6.69 -26.47 -30.52
C ASP A 158 -6.79 -25.96 -29.07
N ILE A 159 -7.96 -25.46 -28.68
CA ILE A 159 -8.21 -24.95 -27.31
C ILE A 159 -8.03 -26.02 -26.22
N SER A 160 -8.18 -27.30 -26.56
CA SER A 160 -7.92 -28.42 -25.65
C SER A 160 -6.46 -28.52 -25.21
N THR A 161 -5.53 -27.86 -25.91
CA THR A 161 -4.11 -27.78 -25.53
C THR A 161 -3.82 -26.73 -24.44
N LEU A 162 -4.84 -26.02 -23.96
CA LEU A 162 -4.72 -24.98 -22.93
C LEU A 162 -3.98 -25.51 -21.69
N ALA A 163 -2.76 -25.03 -21.50
CA ALA A 163 -1.90 -25.47 -20.41
C ALA A 163 -2.07 -24.62 -19.14
N THR A 164 -1.75 -25.24 -18.00
CA THR A 164 -1.60 -24.53 -16.72
C THR A 164 -0.12 -24.23 -16.49
N ILE A 165 0.22 -22.95 -16.31
CA ILE A 165 1.57 -22.47 -16.03
C ILE A 165 1.75 -22.21 -14.53
N THR A 166 3.00 -22.21 -14.08
CA THR A 166 3.34 -21.95 -12.68
C THR A 166 3.19 -20.46 -12.33
N ALA A 167 3.06 -20.14 -11.04
CA ALA A 167 3.08 -18.75 -10.57
C ALA A 167 4.37 -18.02 -10.94
N ALA A 168 5.51 -18.71 -10.91
CA ALA A 168 6.81 -18.16 -11.32
C ALA A 168 6.87 -17.85 -12.83
N ASP A 169 6.30 -18.73 -13.66
CA ASP A 169 6.20 -18.50 -15.10
C ASP A 169 5.26 -17.34 -15.44
N ARG A 170 4.13 -17.25 -14.74
CA ARG A 170 3.20 -16.12 -14.86
C ARG A 170 3.88 -14.80 -14.49
N ALA A 171 4.57 -14.76 -13.34
CA ALA A 171 5.33 -13.58 -12.92
C ALA A 171 6.40 -13.20 -13.96
N PHE A 172 7.10 -14.19 -14.53
CA PHE A 172 8.05 -13.95 -15.60
C PHE A 172 7.40 -13.36 -16.86
N LEU A 173 6.23 -13.86 -17.30
CA LEU A 173 5.49 -13.30 -18.43
C LEU A 173 5.09 -11.86 -18.18
N HIS A 174 4.61 -11.56 -16.98
CA HIS A 174 4.19 -10.21 -16.59
C HIS A 174 5.38 -9.26 -16.55
N GLY A 175 6.49 -9.66 -15.93
CA GLY A 175 7.73 -8.88 -15.93
C GLY A 175 8.29 -8.67 -17.34
N LEU A 176 8.23 -9.70 -18.20
CA LEU A 176 8.61 -9.57 -19.60
C LEU A 176 7.69 -8.57 -20.32
N ALA A 177 6.37 -8.62 -20.12
CA ALA A 177 5.46 -7.65 -20.73
C ALA A 177 5.74 -6.23 -20.23
N ARG A 178 5.96 -6.04 -18.93
CA ARG A 178 6.31 -4.74 -18.32
C ARG A 178 7.61 -4.14 -18.84
N SER A 179 8.57 -4.98 -19.25
CA SER A 179 9.80 -4.49 -19.87
C SER A 179 9.57 -3.76 -21.21
N PHE A 180 8.41 -3.94 -21.84
CA PHE A 180 7.97 -3.19 -23.03
C PHE A 180 7.19 -1.91 -22.69
N ASP A 181 6.90 -1.60 -21.41
CA ASP A 181 6.18 -0.38 -21.01
C ASP A 181 7.01 0.86 -21.33
N ARG A 182 6.53 1.74 -22.23
CA ARG A 182 7.23 2.99 -22.60
C ARG A 182 6.83 4.17 -21.72
N HIS A 183 5.74 4.07 -20.96
CA HIS A 183 5.28 5.16 -20.08
C HIS A 183 6.23 5.42 -18.89
N THR A 184 6.98 4.40 -18.45
CA THR A 184 7.91 4.48 -17.31
C THR A 184 9.06 5.46 -17.50
N GLU A 185 9.33 5.96 -18.72
CA GLU A 185 10.30 7.04 -18.96
C GLU A 185 9.83 8.42 -18.48
N GLN A 186 8.54 8.61 -18.15
CA GLN A 186 8.03 9.87 -17.55
C GLN A 186 7.91 9.84 -16.02
N ALA A 187 8.57 8.88 -15.35
CA ALA A 187 8.83 9.01 -13.92
C ALA A 187 9.85 10.13 -13.70
N ARG A 188 9.36 11.38 -13.71
CA ARG A 188 10.02 12.62 -13.28
C ARG A 188 11.54 12.55 -13.34
N GLU A 189 12.13 12.98 -14.46
CA GLU A 189 13.26 13.88 -14.26
C GLU A 189 12.74 14.98 -13.32
N PRO A 190 13.33 15.21 -12.14
CA PRO A 190 13.09 16.47 -11.47
C PRO A 190 13.39 17.52 -12.52
N LYS A 191 12.41 18.38 -12.83
CA LYS A 191 12.72 19.61 -13.55
C LYS A 191 13.89 20.21 -12.80
N LEU A 192 15.04 20.31 -13.47
CA LEU A 192 16.21 20.99 -12.96
C LEU A 192 15.80 22.43 -12.68
N GLU A 193 15.27 22.69 -11.49
CA GLU A 193 15.50 23.98 -10.85
C GLU A 193 16.98 23.97 -10.49
N ALA A 194 17.73 24.71 -11.30
CA ALA A 194 19.14 24.98 -11.08
C ALA A 194 19.29 25.76 -9.77
N CYS A 195 19.37 25.06 -8.64
CA CYS A 195 20.16 25.54 -7.52
C CYS A 195 21.63 25.27 -7.89
N SER A 196 22.25 26.30 -8.47
CA SER A 196 23.70 26.36 -8.64
C SER A 196 24.36 26.41 -7.26
N HIS A 197 25.26 25.47 -7.00
CA HIS A 197 26.56 25.66 -6.31
C HIS A 197 27.27 24.31 -6.12
N THR A 198 27.81 23.75 -7.21
CA THR A 198 29.11 23.07 -7.27
C THR A 198 29.51 22.98 -8.76
N ASP A 199 30.64 23.55 -9.15
CA ASP A 199 31.21 23.48 -10.51
C ASP A 199 31.74 22.06 -10.83
N GLY A 200 30.86 21.05 -10.91
CA GLY A 200 31.26 19.67 -11.24
C GLY A 200 30.13 18.75 -11.68
N GLU A 201 30.44 17.83 -12.60
CA GLU A 201 29.57 16.71 -13.02
C GLU A 201 29.30 15.79 -11.82
N ARG A 202 28.04 15.39 -11.60
CA ARG A 202 27.68 14.55 -10.44
C ARG A 202 28.24 13.13 -10.64
N PRO A 203 28.66 12.43 -9.57
CA PRO A 203 29.22 11.08 -9.72
C PRO A 203 28.29 10.10 -10.44
N GLY A 204 26.99 10.14 -10.14
CA GLY A 204 26.02 9.30 -10.85
C GLY A 204 26.02 9.52 -12.36
N ASP A 205 26.11 10.76 -12.82
CA ASP A 205 26.09 11.12 -14.25
C ASP A 205 27.36 10.65 -14.96
N VAL A 206 28.52 10.79 -14.29
CA VAL A 206 29.80 10.24 -14.76
C VAL A 206 29.67 8.74 -14.97
N LEU A 207 29.18 8.01 -13.97
CA LEU A 207 29.04 6.55 -14.04
C LEU A 207 28.10 6.12 -15.19
N GLU A 208 26.97 6.80 -15.38
CA GLU A 208 26.05 6.50 -16.49
C GLU A 208 26.75 6.63 -17.85
N ARG A 209 27.63 7.61 -17.99
CA ARG A 209 28.35 7.92 -19.23
C ARG A 209 29.55 6.99 -19.47
N VAL A 210 30.33 6.68 -18.45
CA VAL A 210 31.64 6.02 -18.61
C VAL A 210 31.62 4.50 -18.42
N ALA A 211 30.75 3.98 -17.56
CA ALA A 211 30.77 2.55 -17.24
C ALA A 211 30.04 1.74 -18.31
N ASP A 212 30.52 0.55 -18.63
CA ASP A 212 29.79 -0.39 -19.51
C ASP A 212 28.97 -1.38 -18.69
N TRP A 213 27.78 -1.75 -19.19
CA TRP A 213 26.90 -2.69 -18.48
C TRP A 213 27.48 -4.11 -18.42
N HIS A 214 28.13 -4.57 -19.49
CA HIS A 214 28.75 -5.89 -19.53
C HIS A 214 29.86 -5.98 -18.49
N ASP A 215 30.74 -5.00 -18.44
CA ASP A 215 31.86 -4.97 -17.49
C ASP A 215 31.37 -4.88 -16.04
N LEU A 216 30.39 -4.00 -15.76
CA LEU A 216 29.81 -3.87 -14.42
C LEU A 216 29.20 -5.19 -13.94
N LEU A 217 28.35 -5.82 -14.76
CA LEU A 217 27.63 -7.02 -14.38
C LEU A 217 28.57 -8.23 -14.27
N THR A 218 29.49 -8.41 -15.20
CA THR A 218 30.42 -9.55 -15.18
C THR A 218 31.41 -9.47 -14.03
N THR A 219 31.91 -8.27 -13.70
CA THR A 219 32.74 -8.03 -12.49
C THR A 219 32.01 -8.44 -11.22
N ASP A 220 30.69 -8.21 -11.17
CA ASP A 220 29.82 -8.53 -10.05
C ASP A 220 29.31 -9.99 -10.07
N GLY A 221 29.86 -10.83 -10.94
CA GLY A 221 29.58 -12.26 -11.01
C GLY A 221 28.34 -12.65 -11.82
N TRP A 222 27.71 -11.71 -12.52
CA TRP A 222 26.64 -12.03 -13.46
C TRP A 222 27.22 -12.75 -14.68
N LYS A 223 26.52 -13.76 -15.17
CA LYS A 223 26.93 -14.51 -16.35
C LYS A 223 26.15 -14.04 -17.57
N TYR A 224 26.85 -13.51 -18.57
CA TYR A 224 26.26 -13.21 -19.87
C TYR A 224 25.79 -14.50 -20.54
N LEU A 225 24.62 -14.45 -21.17
CA LEU A 225 24.01 -15.61 -21.85
C LEU A 225 23.98 -15.41 -23.36
N GLN A 226 23.26 -14.38 -23.83
CA GLN A 226 23.01 -14.14 -25.25
C GLN A 226 22.45 -12.73 -25.49
N LYS A 227 22.41 -12.29 -26.75
CA LYS A 227 21.70 -11.10 -27.21
C LYS A 227 20.52 -11.49 -28.08
N VAL A 228 19.36 -10.92 -27.84
CA VAL A 228 18.13 -11.13 -28.61
C VAL A 228 17.52 -9.76 -28.89
N GLY A 229 17.39 -9.38 -30.18
CA GLY A 229 16.97 -8.04 -30.56
C GLY A 229 17.87 -6.95 -29.95
N ASP A 230 17.26 -6.01 -29.23
CA ASP A 230 17.94 -4.92 -28.52
C ASP A 230 18.46 -5.30 -27.12
N ARG A 231 18.23 -6.54 -26.66
CA ARG A 231 18.44 -6.95 -25.26
C ARG A 231 19.55 -7.96 -25.08
N HIS A 232 20.38 -7.70 -24.08
CA HIS A 232 21.43 -8.60 -23.60
C HIS A 232 20.94 -9.34 -22.36
N HIS A 233 20.96 -10.68 -22.38
CA HIS A 233 20.47 -11.54 -21.31
C HIS A 233 21.59 -11.93 -20.36
N TYR A 234 21.31 -11.85 -19.06
CA TYR A 234 22.23 -12.23 -17.99
C TYR A 234 21.58 -13.19 -16.98
N SER A 235 22.37 -14.09 -16.43
CA SER A 235 22.02 -14.92 -15.27
C SER A 235 22.62 -14.31 -14.00
N ARG A 236 21.81 -14.23 -12.94
CA ARG A 236 22.28 -13.74 -11.64
C ARG A 236 23.37 -14.65 -11.05
N PRO A 237 24.27 -14.14 -10.21
CA PRO A 237 25.24 -14.94 -9.47
C PRO A 237 24.56 -16.06 -8.67
N GLY A 238 25.19 -17.24 -8.62
CA GLY A 238 24.72 -18.38 -7.84
C GLY A 238 23.50 -19.13 -8.38
N LYS A 239 22.93 -18.74 -9.54
CA LYS A 239 21.81 -19.47 -10.15
C LYS A 239 22.28 -20.73 -10.88
N THR A 240 21.69 -21.87 -10.49
CA THR A 240 21.97 -23.19 -11.07
C THR A 240 20.64 -23.93 -11.30
N PRO A 241 20.32 -24.39 -12.53
CA PRO A 241 21.06 -24.17 -13.78
C PRO A 241 21.04 -22.70 -14.25
N PRO A 242 22.01 -22.26 -15.07
CA PRO A 242 22.02 -20.92 -15.64
C PRO A 242 20.74 -20.64 -16.44
N GLY A 243 20.21 -19.42 -16.31
CA GLY A 243 19.05 -18.99 -17.10
C GLY A 243 18.76 -17.52 -16.90
N THR A 244 18.05 -16.90 -17.85
CA THR A 244 17.80 -15.45 -17.83
C THR A 244 17.20 -15.02 -16.49
N SER A 245 17.84 -14.02 -15.89
CA SER A 245 17.45 -13.41 -14.61
C SER A 245 17.32 -11.89 -14.74
N ALA A 246 18.03 -11.30 -15.70
CA ALA A 246 17.89 -9.91 -16.08
C ALA A 246 18.19 -9.72 -17.58
N THR A 247 17.70 -8.62 -18.14
CA THR A 247 18.04 -8.15 -19.50
C THR A 247 18.50 -6.70 -19.46
N VAL A 248 19.46 -6.34 -20.30
CA VAL A 248 19.95 -4.96 -20.47
C VAL A 248 19.62 -4.48 -21.88
N ASN A 249 19.08 -3.27 -22.00
CA ASN A 249 19.04 -2.51 -23.26
C ASN A 249 19.36 -1.03 -22.98
N GLU A 250 19.10 -0.15 -23.95
CA GLU A 250 19.34 1.31 -23.82
C GLU A 250 18.62 1.95 -22.63
N ARG A 251 17.54 1.33 -22.13
CA ARG A 251 16.76 1.83 -20.98
C ARG A 251 17.38 1.44 -19.63
N GLY A 252 18.39 0.58 -19.63
CA GLY A 252 19.07 0.08 -18.44
C GLY A 252 18.84 -1.41 -18.18
N LEU A 253 19.16 -1.83 -16.96
CA LEU A 253 19.02 -3.20 -16.49
C LEU A 253 17.60 -3.46 -15.99
N TYR A 254 16.94 -4.48 -16.54
CA TYR A 254 15.63 -4.95 -16.09
C TYR A 254 15.76 -6.32 -15.42
N VAL A 255 15.40 -6.42 -14.15
CA VAL A 255 15.57 -7.64 -13.34
C VAL A 255 14.23 -8.35 -13.17
N PHE A 256 14.19 -9.63 -13.54
CA PHE A 256 12.98 -10.48 -13.44
C PHE A 256 12.95 -11.35 -12.17
N SER A 257 14.06 -11.42 -11.43
CA SER A 257 14.21 -12.27 -10.26
C SER A 257 14.17 -11.45 -8.98
N SER A 258 13.30 -11.84 -8.03
CA SER A 258 13.25 -11.27 -6.67
C SER A 258 14.38 -11.75 -5.75
N SER A 259 15.24 -12.66 -6.21
CA SER A 259 16.36 -13.22 -5.43
C SER A 259 17.66 -12.40 -5.57
N THR A 260 17.54 -11.11 -5.86
CA THR A 260 18.65 -10.15 -5.89
C THR A 260 18.24 -8.93 -5.06
N PRO A 261 19.19 -8.15 -4.51
CA PRO A 261 18.89 -6.92 -3.78
C PRO A 261 18.42 -5.76 -4.71
N LEU A 262 18.19 -6.06 -6.00
CA LEU A 262 17.85 -5.06 -7.00
C LEU A 262 16.33 -4.89 -7.06
N PRO A 263 15.83 -3.65 -7.26
CA PRO A 263 14.43 -3.42 -7.55
C PRO A 263 13.96 -4.24 -8.77
N ALA A 264 13.02 -5.16 -8.56
CA ALA A 264 12.48 -5.98 -9.63
C ALA A 264 11.46 -5.19 -10.48
N GLU A 265 11.22 -5.67 -11.70
CA GLU A 265 10.16 -5.19 -12.58
C GLU A 265 10.22 -3.71 -13.02
N GLN A 266 11.38 -3.07 -12.93
CA GLN A 266 11.62 -1.74 -13.48
C GLN A 266 13.02 -1.60 -14.11
N PRO A 267 13.21 -0.71 -15.09
CA PRO A 267 14.54 -0.39 -15.60
C PRO A 267 15.38 0.30 -14.52
N ILE A 268 16.60 -0.18 -14.31
CA ILE A 268 17.57 0.32 -13.35
C ILE A 268 18.74 0.95 -14.14
N LYS A 269 19.10 2.18 -13.80
CA LYS A 269 20.29 2.87 -14.32
C LYS A 269 21.58 2.35 -13.65
N LYS A 270 22.76 2.55 -14.24
CA LYS A 270 24.05 2.01 -13.73
C LYS A 270 24.32 2.43 -12.28
N PHE A 271 24.07 3.69 -11.92
CA PHE A 271 24.26 4.18 -10.56
C PHE A 271 23.27 3.55 -9.57
N GLY A 272 22.02 3.36 -9.98
CA GLY A 272 21.04 2.63 -9.19
C GLY A 272 21.46 1.18 -8.97
N TYR A 273 21.97 0.52 -10.02
CA TYR A 273 22.49 -0.84 -9.92
C TYR A 273 23.65 -0.93 -8.93
N VAL A 274 24.69 -0.09 -9.07
CA VAL A 274 25.84 -0.08 -8.17
C VAL A 274 25.41 0.19 -6.72
N THR A 275 24.54 1.17 -6.52
CA THR A 275 24.07 1.55 -5.17
C THR A 275 23.36 0.40 -4.48
N HIS A 276 22.39 -0.24 -5.15
CA HIS A 276 21.63 -1.33 -4.54
C HIS A 276 22.43 -2.62 -4.44
N PHE A 277 23.22 -2.95 -5.46
CA PHE A 277 23.92 -4.24 -5.52
C PHE A 277 25.20 -4.28 -4.68
N ARG A 278 26.03 -3.23 -4.74
CA ARG A 278 27.33 -3.20 -4.05
C ARG A 278 27.27 -2.53 -2.67
N PHE A 279 26.36 -1.57 -2.49
CA PHE A 279 26.31 -0.72 -1.29
C PHE A 279 25.00 -0.82 -0.51
N ASN A 280 24.15 -1.81 -0.81
CA ASN A 280 22.90 -2.08 -0.09
C ASN A 280 21.97 -0.84 0.06
N GLY A 281 21.96 0.03 -0.96
CA GLY A 281 21.16 1.25 -0.95
C GLY A 281 21.85 2.49 -0.38
N ASP A 282 23.12 2.41 0.04
CA ASP A 282 23.88 3.59 0.49
C ASP A 282 24.38 4.42 -0.69
N PHE A 283 23.60 5.45 -1.04
CA PHE A 283 23.91 6.39 -2.11
C PHE A 283 25.18 7.22 -1.86
N LYS A 284 25.54 7.50 -0.59
CA LYS A 284 26.74 8.28 -0.27
C LYS A 284 27.99 7.45 -0.46
N ALA A 285 27.97 6.19 0.00
CA ALA A 285 29.05 5.24 -0.24
C ALA A 285 29.25 4.97 -1.74
N ALA A 286 28.14 4.78 -2.48
CA ALA A 286 28.18 4.59 -3.92
C ALA A 286 28.77 5.80 -4.66
N ALA A 287 28.36 7.03 -4.31
CA ALA A 287 28.93 8.24 -4.91
C ALA A 287 30.42 8.38 -4.64
N ARG A 288 30.88 8.06 -3.41
CA ARG A 288 32.31 8.07 -3.06
C ARG A 288 33.10 7.06 -3.88
N TRP A 289 32.58 5.83 -4.01
CA TRP A 289 33.20 4.79 -4.81
C TRP A 289 33.36 5.21 -6.28
N VAL A 290 32.37 5.89 -6.86
CA VAL A 290 32.48 6.41 -8.23
C VAL A 290 33.60 7.43 -8.35
N VAL A 291 33.74 8.35 -7.38
CA VAL A 291 34.83 9.35 -7.37
C VAL A 291 36.20 8.69 -7.26
N GLU A 292 36.32 7.63 -6.45
CA GLU A 292 37.56 6.87 -6.28
C GLU A 292 37.90 5.99 -7.48
N THR A 293 36.89 5.47 -8.17
CA THR A 293 37.05 4.59 -9.35
C THR A 293 37.35 5.37 -10.62
N TYR A 294 36.81 6.59 -10.73
CA TYR A 294 36.92 7.46 -11.91
C TYR A 294 37.49 8.86 -11.54
N PRO A 295 38.64 8.94 -10.86
CA PRO A 295 39.18 10.19 -10.32
C PRO A 295 39.54 11.22 -11.41
N GLU A 296 39.81 10.77 -12.63
CA GLU A 296 40.06 11.62 -13.80
C GLU A 296 38.88 12.50 -14.20
N HIS A 297 37.66 12.14 -13.77
CA HIS A 297 36.43 12.90 -14.05
C HIS A 297 36.07 13.91 -12.95
N PHE A 298 36.81 13.95 -11.84
CA PHE A 298 36.57 14.88 -10.73
C PHE A 298 37.80 15.78 -10.49
N PRO A 299 37.73 17.09 -10.77
CA PRO A 299 38.85 17.98 -10.52
C PRO A 299 39.12 18.08 -9.02
N LYS A 300 40.38 17.89 -8.61
CA LYS A 300 40.81 18.10 -7.21
C LYS A 300 40.60 19.56 -6.82
N SER A 301 39.59 19.85 -6.00
CA SER A 301 39.43 21.19 -5.42
C SER A 301 40.67 21.49 -4.56
N ARG A 302 41.25 22.68 -4.72
CA ARG A 302 42.36 23.17 -3.89
C ARG A 302 41.92 23.20 -2.43
N THR A 303 42.50 22.30 -1.65
CA THR A 303 42.37 22.15 -0.20
C THR A 303 42.79 23.43 0.54
N SER A 304 41.90 24.01 1.34
CA SER A 304 42.31 24.79 2.51
C SER A 304 42.27 23.90 3.74
N MET A 305 43.41 23.76 4.39
CA MET A 305 43.65 22.98 5.60
C MET A 305 42.73 23.44 6.74
N ILE A 306 42.03 22.49 7.36
CA ILE A 306 41.70 22.53 8.79
C ILE A 306 41.99 21.13 9.30
N GLU A 307 43.04 20.98 10.10
CA GLU A 307 43.33 19.76 10.86
C GLU A 307 42.25 19.56 11.92
N GLU A 308 41.61 18.39 11.93
CA GLU A 308 40.77 17.95 13.05
C GLU A 308 41.67 17.51 14.23
N PRO A 309 41.31 17.83 15.49
CA PRO A 309 42.07 17.39 16.65
C PRO A 309 41.84 15.88 16.91
N PRO A 310 42.83 15.17 17.50
CA PRO A 310 42.73 13.73 17.71
C PRO A 310 41.74 13.37 18.82
N PHE A 311 41.05 12.23 18.65
CA PHE A 311 40.20 11.60 19.65
C PHE A 311 40.98 11.22 20.92
N PRO A 312 40.42 11.39 22.13
CA PRO A 312 41.04 10.91 23.36
C PRO A 312 40.96 9.38 23.45
N SER A 313 42.04 8.74 23.91
CA SER A 313 42.17 7.30 24.13
C SER A 313 41.57 6.83 25.47
N ASP A 314 41.17 5.56 25.53
CA ASP A 314 40.44 4.85 26.60
C ASP A 314 41.12 4.75 28.00
N ASP A 315 42.09 5.62 28.36
CA ASP A 315 42.85 5.51 29.62
C ASP A 315 42.37 6.42 30.77
N ASP A 316 41.29 7.20 30.60
CA ASP A 316 40.87 8.22 31.60
C ASP A 316 39.69 7.85 32.51
N TYR A 317 39.30 6.57 32.60
CA TYR A 317 38.33 6.12 33.62
C TYR A 317 38.92 5.08 34.57
N GLN A 318 39.89 5.51 35.38
CA GLN A 318 40.12 4.88 36.69
C GLN A 318 40.09 5.89 37.83
N THR A 319 39.39 5.47 38.88
CA THR A 319 39.36 5.96 40.28
C THR A 319 38.17 6.84 40.68
N ASN A 320 37.14 6.19 41.24
CA ASN A 320 36.78 6.37 42.67
C ASN A 320 35.52 5.56 43.03
N SER A 321 35.70 4.46 43.76
CA SER A 321 34.78 4.10 44.83
C SER A 321 35.51 3.23 45.85
N GLY A 322 35.66 3.79 47.05
CA GLY A 322 36.30 3.15 48.19
C GLY A 322 35.39 2.12 48.87
N HIS A 323 36.04 1.01 49.21
CA HIS A 323 35.90 0.18 50.41
C HIS A 323 34.73 0.40 51.39
N SER A 324 33.96 -0.67 51.61
CA SER A 324 33.80 -1.43 52.88
C SER A 324 32.92 -2.66 52.53
N GLY A 325 33.06 -3.89 52.99
CA GLY A 325 33.72 -4.58 54.10
C GLY A 325 32.91 -5.89 54.26
N HIS A 326 33.39 -7.00 53.72
CA HIS A 326 33.82 -8.23 54.43
C HIS A 326 32.80 -9.06 55.23
N SER A 327 32.88 -10.38 54.99
CA SER A 327 32.37 -11.56 55.74
C SER A 327 30.86 -11.84 55.65
N GLY A 328 30.35 -13.06 55.54
CA GLY A 328 30.91 -14.42 55.55
C GLY A 328 29.77 -15.42 55.88
N HIS A 329 30.02 -16.72 55.65
CA HIS A 329 29.30 -17.91 56.16
C HIS A 329 28.12 -18.55 55.40
N SER A 330 28.46 -19.70 54.81
CA SER A 330 27.82 -21.03 54.78
C SER A 330 26.55 -21.32 55.59
N GLY A 331 25.68 -22.19 55.05
CA GLY A 331 24.76 -23.02 55.85
C GLY A 331 23.79 -23.87 55.01
N GLN A 332 23.84 -25.20 55.19
CA GLN A 332 23.03 -26.23 54.53
C GLN A 332 21.69 -26.52 55.27
N ASN A 333 20.73 -27.09 54.51
CA ASN A 333 19.78 -28.19 54.81
C ASN A 333 18.69 -28.14 55.90
N GLY A 334 17.52 -28.73 55.55
CA GLY A 334 16.61 -29.50 56.43
C GLY A 334 15.19 -28.91 56.58
N GLN A 335 14.16 -29.36 55.84
CA GLN A 335 13.22 -30.48 56.05
C GLN A 335 12.25 -30.44 57.26
N ASN A 336 10.96 -30.67 56.92
CA ASN A 336 9.80 -31.18 57.70
C ASN A 336 9.12 -30.22 58.71
N GLY A 337 7.80 -30.13 58.89
CA GLY A 337 6.63 -30.80 58.30
C GLY A 337 5.33 -30.45 59.10
N GLN A 338 4.16 -30.69 58.46
CA GLN A 338 2.81 -30.99 59.02
C GLN A 338 2.01 -29.87 59.73
N SER A 339 0.93 -29.35 59.09
CA SER A 339 -0.53 -29.69 59.18
C SER A 339 -1.24 -28.99 60.37
N GLU A 340 -2.36 -28.25 60.23
CA GLU A 340 -3.70 -28.64 59.72
C GLU A 340 -4.59 -27.42 59.39
N SER A 341 -5.52 -27.61 58.43
CA SER A 341 -6.94 -27.14 58.35
C SER A 341 -7.32 -25.65 58.58
N GLN A 342 -8.24 -24.98 57.89
CA GLN A 342 -9.34 -25.37 57.01
C GLN A 342 -10.01 -24.09 56.43
N PHE A 343 -10.66 -24.24 55.28
CA PHE A 343 -11.74 -23.41 54.68
C PHE A 343 -11.47 -21.98 54.15
N GLY A 344 -11.79 -21.78 52.86
CA GLY A 344 -12.23 -20.45 52.39
C GLY A 344 -11.89 -20.00 50.97
N GLN A 345 -12.20 -20.81 49.94
CA GLN A 345 -12.62 -20.41 48.58
C GLN A 345 -11.74 -19.52 47.66
N ASN A 346 -11.72 -19.96 46.39
CA ASN A 346 -11.19 -19.38 45.15
C ASN A 346 -9.67 -19.32 44.95
N PRO A 347 -9.05 -20.39 44.39
CA PRO A 347 -7.73 -20.25 43.79
C PRO A 347 -7.90 -19.69 42.38
N GLY A 348 -7.39 -18.47 42.17
CA GLY A 348 -7.01 -17.99 40.85
C GLY A 348 -6.20 -19.08 40.14
N GLN A 349 -6.52 -19.30 38.87
CA GLN A 349 -5.72 -20.20 38.04
C GLN A 349 -4.34 -19.59 37.90
N SER A 350 -3.44 -20.07 38.75
CA SER A 350 -2.00 -19.94 38.61
C SER A 350 -1.64 -20.28 37.18
N GLU A 351 -1.10 -19.32 36.43
CA GLU A 351 -0.41 -19.58 35.18
C GLU A 351 0.65 -20.65 35.46
N ARG A 352 0.37 -21.88 35.06
CA ARG A 352 1.40 -22.91 34.98
C ARG A 352 2.39 -22.39 33.96
N LYS A 353 3.60 -22.03 34.39
CA LYS A 353 4.71 -21.79 33.45
C LYS A 353 4.92 -23.08 32.66
N TRP A 354 4.50 -23.05 31.41
CA TRP A 354 4.71 -24.15 30.47
C TRP A 354 6.19 -24.17 30.11
N GLY A 355 6.95 -25.11 30.68
CA GLY A 355 8.35 -25.35 30.34
C GLY A 355 8.49 -26.51 29.36
N GLY A 356 9.40 -26.38 28.40
CA GLY A 356 9.69 -27.40 27.38
C GLY A 356 8.62 -27.48 26.29
N ILE A 357 8.47 -28.65 25.67
CA ILE A 357 7.68 -28.89 24.44
C ILE A 357 6.23 -28.38 24.54
N ALA A 358 5.61 -28.45 25.71
CA ALA A 358 4.24 -27.98 25.88
C ALA A 358 4.12 -26.44 25.89
N GLY A 359 5.19 -25.73 26.28
CA GLY A 359 5.32 -24.28 26.13
C GLY A 359 5.56 -23.89 24.68
N ASP A 360 6.45 -24.61 23.99
CA ASP A 360 6.73 -24.38 22.57
C ASP A 360 5.47 -24.59 21.70
N VAL A 361 4.65 -25.60 22.03
CA VAL A 361 3.34 -25.84 21.39
C VAL A 361 2.39 -24.65 21.60
N ARG A 362 2.40 -24.06 22.80
CA ARG A 362 1.53 -22.91 23.11
C ARG A 362 1.97 -21.66 22.35
N GLU A 363 3.26 -21.36 22.36
CA GLU A 363 3.83 -20.23 21.64
C GLU A 363 3.61 -20.37 20.12
N TYR A 364 3.80 -21.59 19.60
CA TYR A 364 3.50 -21.87 18.20
C TYR A 364 2.04 -21.59 17.86
N VAL A 365 1.08 -22.07 18.66
CA VAL A 365 -0.35 -21.81 18.43
C VAL A 365 -0.69 -20.32 18.51
N ASP A 366 -0.14 -19.59 19.47
CA ASP A 366 -0.40 -18.15 19.64
C ASP A 366 0.17 -17.31 18.48
N GLY A 367 1.29 -17.75 17.87
CA GLY A 367 1.90 -17.11 16.71
C GLY A 367 1.24 -17.44 15.36
N HIS A 368 0.27 -18.35 15.31
CA HIS A 368 -0.36 -18.83 14.07
C HIS A 368 -1.86 -18.51 14.03
N PRO A 369 -2.28 -17.38 13.41
CA PRO A 369 -3.69 -16.95 13.37
C PRO A 369 -4.59 -17.75 12.40
N GLY A 370 -4.23 -18.99 12.05
CA GLY A 370 -4.91 -19.82 11.05
C GLY A 370 -4.89 -21.32 11.39
N GLU A 371 -5.20 -22.19 10.43
CA GLU A 371 -5.24 -23.65 10.65
C GLU A 371 -3.89 -24.20 11.15
N VAL A 372 -3.87 -24.80 12.34
CA VAL A 372 -2.68 -25.46 12.90
C VAL A 372 -2.72 -26.95 12.57
N LYS A 373 -1.80 -27.42 11.72
CA LYS A 373 -1.66 -28.85 11.40
C LYS A 373 -0.65 -29.51 12.35
N TYR A 374 -1.04 -30.61 12.99
CA TYR A 374 -0.19 -31.34 13.94
C TYR A 374 1.16 -31.78 13.35
N SER A 375 1.17 -32.21 12.09
CA SER A 375 2.39 -32.63 11.40
C SER A 375 3.36 -31.48 11.18
N GLN A 376 2.83 -30.30 10.83
CA GLN A 376 3.60 -29.08 10.61
C GLN A 376 4.16 -28.56 11.94
N LEU A 377 3.32 -28.52 12.97
CA LEU A 377 3.73 -28.17 14.33
C LEU A 377 4.88 -29.06 14.83
N CYS A 378 4.81 -30.38 14.60
CA CYS A 378 5.90 -31.27 15.01
C CYS A 378 7.18 -31.03 14.22
N GLN A 379 7.08 -30.63 12.95
CA GLN A 379 8.25 -30.32 12.12
C GLN A 379 8.91 -29.01 12.55
N ASP A 380 8.12 -27.97 12.77
CA ASP A 380 8.62 -26.62 13.08
C ASP A 380 9.22 -26.53 14.49
N ILE A 381 8.64 -27.25 15.46
CA ILE A 381 9.16 -27.33 16.85
C ILE A 381 10.30 -28.37 16.95
N GLY A 382 10.52 -29.21 15.93
CA GLY A 382 11.57 -30.25 15.96
C GLY A 382 11.23 -31.45 16.85
N ILE A 383 9.97 -31.90 16.86
CA ILE A 383 9.45 -32.99 17.68
C ILE A 383 9.59 -34.33 16.94
N PHE A 384 10.67 -35.07 17.23
CA PHE A 384 10.98 -36.32 16.53
C PHE A 384 10.67 -37.59 17.32
N THR A 385 10.74 -37.57 18.66
CA THR A 385 10.61 -38.79 19.48
C THR A 385 9.14 -39.13 19.79
N ARG A 386 8.87 -40.41 20.08
CA ARG A 386 7.52 -40.87 20.45
C ARG A 386 7.04 -40.26 21.78
N ARG A 387 7.96 -40.00 22.71
CA ARG A 387 7.66 -39.38 24.01
C ARG A 387 7.24 -37.92 23.83
N ASP A 388 7.96 -37.20 22.98
CA ASP A 388 7.75 -35.78 22.73
C ASP A 388 6.47 -35.53 21.93
N LYS A 389 6.18 -36.38 20.94
CA LYS A 389 4.90 -36.38 20.22
C LYS A 389 3.71 -36.59 21.17
N LYS A 390 3.87 -37.44 22.18
CA LYS A 390 2.83 -37.63 23.20
C LYS A 390 2.61 -36.34 24.00
N THR A 391 3.69 -35.70 24.47
CA THR A 391 3.63 -34.43 25.20
C THR A 391 2.98 -33.31 24.37
N ALA A 392 3.33 -33.20 23.09
CA ALA A 392 2.76 -32.19 22.19
C ALA A 392 1.26 -32.42 21.95
N ASN A 393 0.87 -33.68 21.75
CA ASN A 393 -0.53 -34.05 21.59
C ASN A 393 -1.34 -33.83 22.88
N ASP A 394 -0.76 -34.09 24.05
CA ASP A 394 -1.40 -33.81 25.34
C ASP A 394 -1.57 -32.29 25.55
N ALA A 395 -0.60 -31.48 25.13
CA ALA A 395 -0.69 -30.02 25.15
C ALA A 395 -1.80 -29.49 24.21
N LEU A 396 -1.88 -29.98 22.97
CA LEU A 396 -2.97 -29.60 22.05
C LEU A 396 -4.34 -30.01 22.56
N ASN A 397 -4.48 -31.22 23.13
CA ASN A 397 -5.76 -31.63 23.72
C ASN A 397 -6.12 -30.77 24.94
N TYR A 398 -5.12 -30.31 25.71
CA TYR A 398 -5.37 -29.34 26.77
C TYR A 398 -5.87 -28.00 26.22
N LEU A 399 -5.24 -27.46 25.17
CA LEU A 399 -5.67 -26.22 24.52
C LEU A 399 -7.09 -26.31 23.93
N VAL A 400 -7.45 -27.47 23.38
CA VAL A 400 -8.83 -27.76 22.96
C VAL A 400 -9.78 -27.78 24.14
N LYS A 401 -9.39 -28.44 25.23
CA LYS A 401 -10.22 -28.52 26.45
C LYS A 401 -10.44 -27.15 27.09
N THR A 402 -9.46 -26.25 27.00
CA THR A 402 -9.54 -24.88 27.52
C THR A 402 -10.17 -23.89 26.55
N GLY A 403 -10.59 -24.32 25.35
CA GLY A 403 -11.29 -23.46 24.38
C GLY A 403 -10.42 -22.40 23.71
N VAL A 404 -9.11 -22.64 23.62
CA VAL A 404 -8.17 -21.77 22.89
C VAL A 404 -8.20 -22.10 21.39
N ILE A 405 -8.31 -23.39 21.10
CA ILE A 405 -8.39 -23.94 19.74
C ILE A 405 -9.51 -24.97 19.72
N GLU A 406 -10.05 -25.29 18.55
CA GLU A 406 -10.97 -26.39 18.34
C GLU A 406 -10.44 -27.37 17.30
N LYS A 407 -10.99 -28.59 17.27
CA LYS A 407 -10.61 -29.59 16.24
C LYS A 407 -11.38 -29.29 14.97
N HIS A 408 -10.68 -29.25 13.84
CA HIS A 408 -11.32 -29.07 12.54
C HIS A 408 -12.31 -30.22 12.28
N PRO A 409 -13.58 -29.94 11.89
CA PRO A 409 -14.64 -30.96 11.81
C PRO A 409 -14.39 -32.03 10.75
N ALA A 410 -13.80 -31.67 9.61
CA ALA A 410 -13.53 -32.60 8.50
C ALA A 410 -12.08 -33.11 8.38
N LYS A 411 -11.08 -32.49 9.03
CA LYS A 411 -9.66 -32.78 8.80
C LYS A 411 -9.01 -33.31 10.09
N ARG A 412 -8.57 -34.57 10.07
CA ARG A 412 -7.91 -35.20 11.23
C ARG A 412 -6.54 -34.57 11.48
N GLY A 413 -6.25 -34.21 12.72
CA GLY A 413 -4.97 -33.62 13.12
C GLY A 413 -4.79 -32.16 12.75
N VAL A 414 -5.89 -31.48 12.41
CA VAL A 414 -5.94 -30.04 12.14
C VAL A 414 -6.76 -29.36 13.23
N TYR A 415 -6.26 -28.24 13.72
CA TYR A 415 -6.86 -27.45 14.78
C TYR A 415 -7.12 -26.03 14.27
N LEU A 416 -8.22 -25.43 14.68
CA LEU A 416 -8.61 -24.07 14.33
C LEU A 416 -8.49 -23.19 15.58
N PRO A 417 -7.96 -21.96 15.49
CA PRO A 417 -8.11 -20.99 16.56
C PRO A 417 -9.61 -20.81 16.85
N THR A 418 -10.01 -20.86 18.12
CA THR A 418 -11.38 -20.48 18.47
C THR A 418 -11.48 -18.97 18.22
N GLU A 419 -12.39 -18.53 17.34
CA GLU A 419 -12.52 -17.11 16.94
C GLU A 419 -12.45 -16.19 18.17
N PRO A 420 -11.58 -15.16 18.19
CA PRO A 420 -11.67 -14.15 19.22
C PRO A 420 -12.99 -13.41 19.03
N GLY A 421 -13.92 -13.64 19.96
CA GLY A 421 -15.09 -12.83 20.25
C GLY A 421 -15.86 -12.30 19.04
N LEU A 422 -16.96 -12.96 18.67
CA LEU A 422 -18.08 -12.26 18.05
C LEU A 422 -18.45 -11.06 18.95
N GLU A 423 -18.00 -9.85 18.59
CA GLU A 423 -18.48 -8.62 19.20
C GLU A 423 -19.92 -8.40 18.73
N PHE A 424 -20.87 -8.88 19.52
CA PHE A 424 -22.27 -8.54 19.32
C PHE A 424 -22.43 -7.03 19.49
N MET A 425 -22.65 -6.32 18.38
CA MET A 425 -22.93 -4.89 18.39
C MET A 425 -24.25 -4.66 19.15
N GLN A 426 -24.17 -4.12 20.36
CA GLN A 426 -25.36 -3.57 21.01
C GLN A 426 -25.72 -2.26 20.32
N PRO A 427 -26.94 -2.12 19.77
CA PRO A 427 -27.37 -0.85 19.21
C PRO A 427 -27.47 0.18 20.33
N VAL A 428 -26.51 1.08 20.39
CA VAL A 428 -26.56 2.25 21.28
C VAL A 428 -27.55 3.25 20.67
N ILE A 429 -28.66 3.49 21.37
CA ILE A 429 -29.72 4.42 20.94
C ILE A 429 -29.30 5.88 21.21
N GLU A 430 -28.34 6.09 22.10
CA GLU A 430 -27.81 7.42 22.41
C GLU A 430 -26.95 7.96 21.26
N LYS A 431 -27.24 9.19 20.83
CA LYS A 431 -26.38 9.91 19.90
C LYS A 431 -25.04 10.16 20.60
N GLY A 432 -23.98 9.49 20.12
CA GLY A 432 -22.63 9.73 20.62
C GLY A 432 -22.27 11.21 20.59
N ILE A 433 -21.39 11.63 21.51
CA ILE A 433 -21.08 13.03 21.70
C ILE A 433 -19.89 13.42 20.79
N PRO A 434 -20.04 14.47 19.95
CA PRO A 434 -18.97 14.92 19.07
C PRO A 434 -17.76 15.46 19.83
N LEU A 435 -16.56 15.34 19.24
CA LEU A 435 -15.37 16.05 19.66
C LEU A 435 -15.52 17.55 19.34
N PRO A 436 -15.36 18.46 20.30
CA PRO A 436 -15.53 19.90 20.09
C PRO A 436 -14.29 20.54 19.46
N LEU A 437 -13.84 20.00 18.32
CA LEU A 437 -12.64 20.45 17.61
C LEU A 437 -13.00 21.54 16.57
N PRO A 438 -12.39 22.73 16.64
CA PRO A 438 -12.59 23.79 15.66
C PRO A 438 -12.01 23.41 14.30
N PHE A 439 -12.71 23.83 13.24
CA PHE A 439 -12.25 23.70 11.85
C PHE A 439 -12.07 25.07 11.21
N PRO A 440 -11.12 25.19 10.26
CA PRO A 440 -11.00 26.31 9.34
C PRO A 440 -12.32 26.67 8.67
N LEU A 441 -12.43 27.92 8.18
CA LEU A 441 -13.57 28.40 7.38
C LEU A 441 -14.94 28.27 8.07
N GLY A 442 -14.98 28.10 9.40
CA GLY A 442 -16.21 27.89 10.14
C GLY A 442 -16.86 26.51 9.89
N LEU A 443 -16.14 25.56 9.29
CA LEU A 443 -16.72 24.26 8.89
C LEU A 443 -17.28 23.44 10.07
N HIS A 444 -16.76 23.66 11.27
CA HIS A 444 -17.22 23.01 12.51
C HIS A 444 -18.69 23.34 12.86
N ASN A 445 -19.26 24.40 12.28
CA ASN A 445 -20.66 24.76 12.44
C ASN A 445 -21.61 23.92 11.56
N HIS A 446 -21.07 23.12 10.62
CA HIS A 446 -21.87 22.38 9.64
C HIS A 446 -21.92 20.87 9.89
N PHE A 447 -20.91 20.31 10.56
CA PHE A 447 -20.84 18.88 10.84
C PHE A 447 -20.21 18.59 12.21
N ASN A 448 -20.46 17.38 12.69
CA ASN A 448 -19.93 16.84 13.93
C ASN A 448 -18.78 15.87 13.60
N VAL A 449 -17.70 15.94 14.39
CA VAL A 449 -16.60 14.98 14.34
C VAL A 449 -16.79 14.00 15.48
N MET A 450 -16.96 12.72 15.19
CA MET A 450 -17.15 11.69 16.22
C MET A 450 -15.78 11.08 16.61
N PRO A 451 -15.61 10.55 17.83
CA PRO A 451 -14.44 9.77 18.19
C PRO A 451 -14.16 8.64 17.17
N GLY A 452 -12.88 8.40 16.85
CA GLY A 452 -12.46 7.40 15.86
C GLY A 452 -12.68 7.82 14.40
N THR A 453 -12.91 9.12 14.15
CA THR A 453 -13.16 9.62 12.79
C THR A 453 -11.87 9.69 11.97
N VAL A 454 -11.92 9.11 10.77
CA VAL A 454 -10.93 9.32 9.70
C VAL A 454 -11.39 10.47 8.80
N ILE A 455 -10.54 11.49 8.67
CA ILE A 455 -10.72 12.65 7.81
C ILE A 455 -9.75 12.55 6.64
N VAL A 456 -10.24 12.74 5.43
CA VAL A 456 -9.40 12.81 4.24
C VAL A 456 -9.41 14.23 3.68
N ILE A 457 -8.22 14.79 3.45
CA ILE A 457 -8.06 16.08 2.76
C ILE A 457 -7.37 15.82 1.43
N GLY A 458 -8.16 15.82 0.35
CA GLY A 458 -7.69 15.57 -1.01
C GLY A 458 -7.45 16.86 -1.77
N GLY A 459 -6.35 17.01 -2.49
CA GLY A 459 -6.12 18.25 -3.26
C GLY A 459 -4.95 18.19 -4.23
N ALA A 460 -5.00 19.01 -5.28
CA ALA A 460 -3.93 19.12 -6.27
C ALA A 460 -2.61 19.65 -5.67
N THR A 461 -1.51 19.61 -6.42
CA THR A 461 -0.25 20.23 -5.99
C THR A 461 -0.50 21.72 -5.79
N ASN A 462 0.03 22.29 -4.71
CA ASN A 462 -0.16 23.70 -4.36
C ASN A 462 -1.63 24.12 -4.07
N SER A 463 -2.55 23.17 -3.83
CA SER A 463 -3.93 23.47 -3.39
C SER A 463 -4.05 23.88 -1.93
N GLY A 464 -2.92 23.96 -1.19
CA GLY A 464 -2.92 24.34 0.23
C GLY A 464 -3.26 23.22 1.21
N LYS A 465 -3.07 21.94 0.85
CA LYS A 465 -3.32 20.79 1.75
C LYS A 465 -2.57 20.90 3.08
N THR A 466 -1.25 21.08 3.01
CA THR A 466 -0.40 21.24 4.19
C THR A 466 -0.82 22.44 5.02
N LEU A 467 -1.14 23.57 4.38
CA LEU A 467 -1.65 24.76 5.08
C LEU A 467 -3.00 24.52 5.76
N MET A 468 -3.91 23.75 5.15
CA MET A 468 -5.17 23.34 5.78
C MET A 468 -4.91 22.46 7.01
N ALA A 469 -3.94 21.54 6.93
CA ALA A 469 -3.53 20.71 8.06
C ALA A 469 -2.86 21.55 9.18
N MET A 470 -2.03 22.52 8.83
CA MET A 470 -1.42 23.45 9.79
C MET A 470 -2.46 24.37 10.46
N ASP A 471 -3.48 24.83 9.72
CA ASP A 471 -4.60 25.59 10.31
C ASP A 471 -5.44 24.71 11.26
N LEU A 472 -5.61 23.42 10.96
CA LEU A 472 -6.24 22.48 11.90
C LEU A 472 -5.38 22.35 13.17
N LEU A 473 -4.08 22.10 13.01
CA LEU A 473 -3.15 21.96 14.12
C LEU A 473 -3.18 23.19 15.03
N ARG A 474 -2.95 24.40 14.51
CA ARG A 474 -2.90 25.62 15.35
C ARG A 474 -4.18 25.83 16.16
N ARG A 475 -5.34 25.50 15.59
CA ARG A 475 -6.63 25.63 16.28
C ARG A 475 -6.81 24.56 17.35
N TRP A 476 -6.38 23.33 17.08
CA TRP A 476 -6.46 22.23 18.03
C TRP A 476 -5.46 22.41 19.18
N THR A 477 -4.20 22.72 18.89
CA THR A 477 -3.20 23.00 19.92
C THR A 477 -3.55 24.23 20.74
N GLY A 478 -4.10 25.28 20.13
CA GLY A 478 -4.60 26.44 20.88
C GLY A 478 -5.68 26.08 21.89
N GLN A 479 -6.54 25.11 21.57
CA GLN A 479 -7.57 24.62 22.49
C GLN A 479 -7.02 23.64 23.54
N LEU A 480 -6.06 22.79 23.17
CA LEU A 480 -5.50 21.75 24.06
C LEU A 480 -4.43 22.31 25.02
N SER A 481 -3.66 23.31 24.61
CA SER A 481 -2.64 23.95 25.47
C SER A 481 -3.26 24.66 26.69
N GLY A 482 -4.51 25.12 26.59
CA GLY A 482 -5.26 25.67 27.71
C GLY A 482 -5.71 24.65 28.77
N ILE A 483 -5.51 23.35 28.54
CA ILE A 483 -6.05 22.26 29.36
C ILE A 483 -5.05 21.74 30.42
N GLY A 484 -3.76 22.13 30.33
CA GLY A 484 -2.79 21.91 31.43
C GLY A 484 -2.57 20.45 31.83
N ALA A 485 -2.62 19.50 30.89
CA ALA A 485 -2.36 18.10 31.17
C ALA A 485 -0.85 17.79 31.14
N ASP A 486 -0.25 17.58 32.31
CA ASP A 486 1.10 17.01 32.43
C ASP A 486 1.08 15.55 31.90
N PRO A 487 1.88 15.18 30.88
CA PRO A 487 1.77 13.87 30.20
C PRO A 487 2.08 12.64 31.07
N LEU A 488 2.48 12.80 32.33
CA LEU A 488 3.12 11.75 33.13
C LEU A 488 2.32 11.25 34.35
N VAL A 489 1.05 11.62 34.52
CA VAL A 489 0.29 11.25 35.73
C VAL A 489 -0.98 10.46 35.40
N SER A 490 -0.85 9.13 35.43
CA SER A 490 -1.90 8.07 35.43
C SER A 490 -2.30 7.47 34.07
N PRO A 491 -2.57 6.14 34.01
CA PRO A 491 -2.83 5.43 32.75
C PRO A 491 -4.13 5.88 32.06
N PRO A 492 -4.20 5.80 30.72
CA PRO A 492 -5.36 6.24 29.95
C PRO A 492 -6.61 5.43 30.30
N HIS A 493 -7.72 6.11 30.58
CA HIS A 493 -9.04 5.49 30.63
C HIS A 493 -9.62 5.53 29.22
N SER A 494 -9.98 4.37 28.65
CA SER A 494 -10.53 4.30 27.30
C SER A 494 -11.69 5.28 27.13
N LEU A 495 -11.55 6.19 26.16
CA LEU A 495 -12.56 7.18 25.76
C LEU A 495 -13.93 6.55 25.44
N ARG A 496 -13.97 5.24 25.13
CA ARG A 496 -15.19 4.47 24.86
C ARG A 496 -16.09 4.29 26.10
N SER A 497 -15.59 4.57 27.30
CA SER A 497 -16.33 4.44 28.56
C SER A 497 -17.03 5.72 29.02
N PHE A 498 -16.84 6.85 28.34
CA PHE A 498 -17.49 8.11 28.71
C PHE A 498 -18.95 8.13 28.23
N SER A 499 -19.86 7.75 29.12
CA SER A 499 -21.32 7.92 28.99
C SER A 499 -21.81 9.26 29.56
N GLY A 500 -20.92 10.22 29.83
CA GLY A 500 -21.26 11.50 30.43
C GLY A 500 -21.82 12.48 29.40
N GLY A 501 -22.85 13.26 29.76
CA GLY A 501 -23.47 14.27 28.90
C GLY A 501 -22.53 15.41 28.48
N VAL A 502 -23.01 16.29 27.60
CA VAL A 502 -22.27 17.49 27.16
C VAL A 502 -21.79 18.27 28.39
N PRO A 503 -20.48 18.59 28.50
CA PRO A 503 -19.96 19.30 29.67
C PRO A 503 -20.69 20.63 29.88
N ALA A 504 -20.89 21.03 31.14
CA ALA A 504 -21.55 22.28 31.45
C ALA A 504 -20.72 23.48 30.90
N PRO A 505 -21.34 24.63 30.59
CA PRO A 505 -20.61 25.79 30.11
C PRO A 505 -19.48 26.18 31.08
N GLY A 506 -18.23 26.04 30.64
CA GLY A 506 -17.03 26.34 31.46
C GLY A 506 -16.27 25.13 32.00
N GLU A 507 -16.81 23.91 31.89
CA GLU A 507 -16.07 22.67 32.19
C GLU A 507 -15.19 22.24 31.03
N VAL A 508 -13.97 21.79 31.34
CA VAL A 508 -13.04 21.22 30.36
C VAL A 508 -13.55 19.84 29.93
N ASP A 509 -13.77 19.67 28.63
CA ASP A 509 -14.19 18.38 28.07
C ASP A 509 -13.12 17.31 28.31
N GLN A 510 -13.42 16.33 29.17
CA GLN A 510 -12.48 15.25 29.54
C GLN A 510 -11.95 14.47 28.33
N ARG A 511 -12.67 14.48 27.21
CA ARG A 511 -12.20 13.85 25.97
C ARG A 511 -11.06 14.62 25.33
N LEU A 512 -11.08 15.95 25.41
CA LEU A 512 -9.95 16.79 25.00
C LEU A 512 -8.75 16.60 25.95
N VAL A 513 -9.00 16.37 27.24
CA VAL A 513 -7.92 16.04 28.20
C VAL A 513 -7.21 14.76 27.78
N GLU A 514 -7.95 13.72 27.41
CA GLU A 514 -7.35 12.44 27.00
C GLU A 514 -6.59 12.54 25.67
N ILE A 515 -7.12 13.31 24.71
CA ILE A 515 -6.41 13.63 23.47
C ILE A 515 -5.13 14.44 23.77
N ALA A 516 -5.20 15.42 24.68
CA ALA A 516 -4.03 16.21 25.09
C ALA A 516 -2.95 15.36 25.75
N ARG A 517 -3.35 14.40 26.60
CA ARG A 517 -2.41 13.44 27.24
C ARG A 517 -1.72 12.54 26.24
N THR A 518 -2.47 12.02 25.27
CA THR A 518 -1.91 11.15 24.22
C THR A 518 -1.05 11.94 23.23
N GLY A 519 -1.44 13.19 22.98
CA GLY A 519 -0.73 14.15 22.15
C GLY A 519 -1.15 14.12 20.68
N ILE A 520 -0.46 14.96 19.91
CA ILE A 520 -0.65 15.10 18.47
C ILE A 520 0.63 14.65 17.77
N ARG A 521 0.48 13.86 16.70
CA ARG A 521 1.58 13.44 15.85
C ARG A 521 1.37 13.87 14.41
N TYR A 522 2.39 14.47 13.83
CA TYR A 522 2.45 14.83 12.41
C TYR A 522 3.47 13.96 11.70
N LEU A 523 2.98 13.14 10.77
CA LEU A 523 3.79 12.27 9.92
C LEU A 523 4.02 12.97 8.60
N ASN A 524 5.27 13.34 8.34
CA ASN A 524 5.68 14.01 7.12
C ASN A 524 6.52 13.06 6.26
N SER A 525 6.22 12.98 4.97
CA SER A 525 6.95 12.14 4.02
C SER A 525 7.76 12.93 2.98
N GLU A 526 7.53 14.24 2.85
CA GLU A 526 8.10 15.07 1.78
C GLU A 526 8.93 16.26 2.26
N MET A 527 8.39 17.04 3.21
CA MET A 527 8.98 18.33 3.59
C MET A 527 10.24 18.13 4.44
N THR A 528 11.30 18.90 4.20
CA THR A 528 12.50 18.82 5.03
C THR A 528 12.30 19.52 6.38
N SER A 529 13.20 19.28 7.34
CA SER A 529 13.16 19.97 8.63
C SER A 529 13.29 21.49 8.49
N GLU A 530 14.05 21.96 7.49
CA GLU A 530 14.25 23.38 7.18
C GLU A 530 12.98 24.00 6.59
N GLU A 531 12.34 23.32 5.64
CA GLU A 531 11.07 23.78 5.05
C GLU A 531 9.96 23.85 6.11
N LEU A 532 9.89 22.85 7.00
CA LEU A 532 8.97 22.85 8.13
C LEU A 532 9.29 24.00 9.10
N GLY A 533 10.56 24.21 9.42
CA GLY A 533 11.01 25.31 10.28
C GLY A 533 10.63 26.67 9.72
N ALA A 534 10.82 26.89 8.42
CA ALA A 534 10.44 28.12 7.73
C ALA A 534 8.91 28.34 7.77
N LEU A 535 8.13 27.29 7.52
CA LEU A 535 6.68 27.34 7.59
C LEU A 535 6.17 27.71 8.98
N LEU A 536 6.73 27.08 10.02
CA LEU A 536 6.36 27.38 11.41
C LEU A 536 6.79 28.80 11.80
N ALA A 537 7.96 29.26 11.38
CA ALA A 537 8.40 30.63 11.62
C ALA A 537 7.45 31.67 11.01
N GLU A 538 6.92 31.41 9.80
CA GLU A 538 5.95 32.29 9.14
C GLU A 538 4.61 32.37 9.91
N MET A 539 4.25 31.31 10.66
CA MET A 539 3.06 31.30 11.52
C MET A 539 3.24 32.12 12.81
N GLY A 540 4.46 32.60 13.11
CA GLY A 540 4.75 33.39 14.30
C GLY A 540 4.47 32.63 15.61
N PRO A 541 3.80 33.24 16.60
CA PRO A 541 3.56 32.60 17.92
C PRO A 541 2.83 31.25 17.85
N ASP A 542 1.96 31.06 16.85
CA ASP A 542 1.29 29.78 16.62
C ASP A 542 2.29 28.70 16.23
N GLY A 543 3.30 29.03 15.42
CA GLY A 543 4.36 28.09 15.02
C GLY A 543 5.21 27.64 16.20
N ASP A 544 5.59 28.56 17.07
CA ASP A 544 6.32 28.25 18.31
C ASP A 544 5.51 27.30 19.21
N MET A 545 4.20 27.52 19.33
CA MET A 545 3.32 26.61 20.08
C MET A 545 3.32 25.20 19.48
N LEU A 546 3.24 25.08 18.15
CA LEU A 546 3.24 23.80 17.45
C LEU A 546 4.56 23.03 17.64
N CYS A 547 5.71 23.73 17.68
CA CYS A 547 7.00 23.10 17.98
C CYS A 547 7.01 22.34 19.31
N HIS A 548 6.28 22.83 20.32
CA HIS A 548 6.27 22.24 21.66
C HIS A 548 5.19 21.17 21.86
N HIS A 549 4.10 21.22 21.10
CA HIS A 549 2.91 20.40 21.36
C HIS A 549 2.65 19.31 20.30
N VAL A 550 3.41 19.30 19.20
CA VAL A 550 3.26 18.32 18.11
C VAL A 550 4.50 17.46 18.00
N GLN A 551 4.31 16.14 17.96
CA GLN A 551 5.36 15.18 17.63
C GLN A 551 5.56 15.13 16.12
N TRP A 552 6.62 15.76 15.64
CA TRP A 552 7.00 15.75 14.22
C TRP A 552 7.81 14.50 13.90
N VAL A 553 7.34 13.69 12.95
CA VAL A 553 7.99 12.42 12.58
C VAL A 553 8.13 12.37 11.06
N SER A 554 9.37 12.22 10.59
CA SER A 554 9.65 11.91 9.19
C SER A 554 9.48 10.41 8.95
N ARG A 555 8.56 10.01 8.07
CA ARG A 555 8.29 8.59 7.78
C ARG A 555 7.77 8.38 6.37
N GLN A 556 8.30 7.36 5.69
CA GLN A 556 7.95 7.03 4.30
C GLN A 556 7.24 5.68 4.12
N TYR A 557 7.22 4.82 5.15
CA TYR A 557 6.63 3.47 5.10
C TYR A 557 6.06 3.04 6.46
N ASP A 558 5.19 2.01 6.46
CA ASP A 558 4.61 1.39 7.66
C ASP A 558 3.88 2.41 8.58
N PHE A 559 3.02 3.21 7.97
CA PHE A 559 2.19 4.20 8.66
C PHE A 559 1.27 3.63 9.76
N PRO A 560 0.70 2.41 9.67
CA PRO A 560 -0.14 1.86 10.74
C PRO A 560 0.56 1.82 12.11
N ARG A 561 1.88 1.58 12.17
CA ARG A 561 2.64 1.61 13.44
C ARG A 561 2.88 3.01 14.00
N ALA A 562 2.71 4.04 13.18
CA ALA A 562 2.91 5.42 13.58
C ALA A 562 1.64 6.10 14.09
N VAL A 563 0.46 5.50 13.87
CA VAL A 563 -0.83 6.05 14.34
C VAL A 563 -0.90 6.03 15.86
N LEU A 564 -1.25 7.17 16.45
CA LEU A 564 -1.60 7.27 17.87
C LEU A 564 -3.01 6.72 18.10
N THR A 565 -3.12 5.70 18.93
CA THR A 565 -4.41 5.25 19.48
C THR A 565 -4.89 6.29 20.49
N ASP A 566 -6.14 6.74 20.36
CA ASP A 566 -6.78 7.75 21.23
C ASP A 566 -6.19 9.18 21.16
N GLY A 567 -5.18 9.41 20.31
CA GLY A 567 -4.60 10.73 20.01
C GLY A 567 -4.98 11.29 18.65
N ILE A 568 -4.33 12.37 18.21
CA ILE A 568 -4.50 12.91 16.85
C ILE A 568 -3.29 12.57 16.01
N THR A 569 -3.50 11.91 14.86
CA THR A 569 -2.46 11.66 13.87
C THR A 569 -2.80 12.38 12.56
N ILE A 570 -1.88 13.19 12.04
CA ILE A 570 -1.95 13.79 10.71
C ILE A 570 -0.88 13.15 9.82
N LEU A 571 -1.25 12.74 8.62
CA LEU A 571 -0.36 12.17 7.61
C LEU A 571 -0.28 13.06 6.37
N ASP A 572 0.87 13.71 6.15
CA ASP A 572 1.14 14.63 5.04
C ASP A 572 2.34 14.17 4.18
N PHE A 573 2.13 13.72 2.95
CA PHE A 573 0.92 13.07 2.45
C PHE A 573 1.21 11.59 2.22
N LEU A 574 0.16 10.77 2.07
CA LEU A 574 0.34 9.36 1.75
C LEU A 574 0.87 9.21 0.30
N GLN A 575 2.17 8.94 0.12
CA GLN A 575 2.76 8.71 -1.21
C GLN A 575 2.18 7.45 -1.84
N ILE A 576 1.59 7.61 -3.02
CA ILE A 576 0.89 6.54 -3.73
C ILE A 576 1.87 5.86 -4.67
N HIS A 577 2.36 4.69 -4.26
CA HIS A 577 3.16 3.81 -5.10
C HIS A 577 2.24 2.87 -5.90
N ARG A 578 1.54 3.47 -6.88
CA ARG A 578 0.90 2.81 -8.04
C ARG A 578 -0.29 1.85 -7.81
N ASP A 579 -0.47 1.17 -6.69
CA ASP A 579 -1.60 0.23 -6.51
C ASP A 579 -2.71 0.78 -5.58
N PHE A 580 -3.89 1.00 -6.16
CA PHE A 580 -5.02 1.65 -5.48
C PHE A 580 -5.67 0.79 -4.37
N TYR A 581 -5.50 -0.53 -4.41
CA TYR A 581 -6.00 -1.46 -3.37
C TYR A 581 -5.18 -1.37 -2.08
N GLU A 582 -3.87 -1.20 -2.20
CA GLU A 582 -2.96 -1.04 -1.04
C GLU A 582 -3.31 0.20 -0.22
N ILE A 583 -3.85 1.25 -0.86
CA ILE A 583 -4.32 2.46 -0.17
C ILE A 583 -5.51 2.12 0.74
N GLY A 584 -6.50 1.39 0.23
CA GLY A 584 -7.68 1.01 0.99
C GLY A 584 -7.32 0.15 2.20
N GLU A 585 -6.44 -0.83 2.01
CA GLU A 585 -5.95 -1.70 3.08
C GLU A 585 -5.12 -0.94 4.11
N THR A 586 -4.16 -0.11 3.68
CA THR A 586 -3.33 0.68 4.59
C THR A 586 -4.18 1.67 5.39
N ILE A 587 -5.14 2.34 4.76
CA ILE A 587 -6.09 3.22 5.45
C ILE A 587 -6.95 2.43 6.43
N ALA A 588 -7.40 1.22 6.08
CA ALA A 588 -8.16 0.36 7.00
C ALA A 588 -7.32 -0.02 8.23
N GLN A 589 -6.09 -0.50 8.02
CA GLN A 589 -5.17 -0.84 9.11
C GLN A 589 -4.85 0.35 10.02
N MET A 590 -4.72 1.56 9.45
CA MET A 590 -4.58 2.79 10.24
C MET A 590 -5.86 3.13 11.00
N ALA A 591 -7.02 3.07 10.34
CA ALA A 591 -8.33 3.36 10.93
C ALA A 591 -8.65 2.45 12.11
N ASP A 592 -8.31 1.17 12.02
CA ASP A 592 -8.54 0.17 13.06
C ASP A 592 -7.69 0.45 14.32
N ARG A 593 -6.62 1.25 14.21
CA ARG A 593 -5.73 1.64 15.32
C ARG A 593 -6.05 2.99 15.97
N VAL A 594 -6.89 3.82 15.35
CA VAL A 594 -7.20 5.19 15.83
C VAL A 594 -7.84 5.17 17.23
N GLY A 595 -8.58 4.10 17.56
CA GLY A 595 -9.35 4.05 18.80
C GLY A 595 -10.46 5.10 18.78
N ALA A 596 -10.50 5.95 19.80
CA ALA A 596 -11.39 7.10 19.92
C ALA A 596 -10.72 8.43 19.48
N GLY A 597 -9.49 8.37 19.00
CA GLY A 597 -8.73 9.52 18.51
C GLY A 597 -9.20 10.03 17.14
N LEU A 598 -8.32 10.75 16.45
CA LEU A 598 -8.56 11.29 15.11
C LEU A 598 -7.41 10.94 14.17
N LEU A 599 -7.75 10.57 12.93
CA LEU A 599 -6.78 10.39 11.85
C LEU A 599 -7.10 11.34 10.70
N VAL A 600 -6.14 12.18 10.32
CA VAL A 600 -6.24 13.07 9.16
C VAL A 600 -5.24 12.60 8.10
N ILE A 601 -5.73 12.31 6.90
CA ILE A 601 -4.90 11.81 5.80
C ILE A 601 -4.95 12.82 4.66
N LEU A 602 -3.79 13.40 4.34
CA LEU A 602 -3.65 14.25 3.16
C LEU A 602 -3.37 13.35 1.95
N ILE A 603 -4.13 13.54 0.87
CA ILE A 603 -4.01 12.74 -0.35
C ILE A 603 -3.87 13.67 -1.56
N GLN A 604 -2.96 13.31 -2.46
CA GLN A 604 -2.78 14.03 -3.71
C GLN A 604 -3.95 13.75 -4.67
N LYS A 605 -4.56 14.81 -5.22
CA LYS A 605 -5.60 14.77 -6.27
C LYS A 605 -5.01 15.24 -7.61
N LYS A 606 -5.61 14.87 -8.75
CA LYS A 606 -5.41 15.61 -10.01
C LYS A 606 -6.25 16.90 -9.99
N SER A 607 -5.70 18.00 -10.52
CA SER A 607 -6.43 19.27 -10.61
C SER A 607 -7.72 19.10 -11.43
N GLY A 608 -8.84 19.67 -10.97
CA GLY A 608 -10.14 19.57 -11.65
C GLY A 608 -10.89 18.24 -11.53
N GLU A 609 -10.26 17.14 -11.07
CA GLU A 609 -10.98 15.87 -10.85
C GLU A 609 -11.83 15.90 -9.57
N SER A 610 -12.97 15.21 -9.57
CA SER A 610 -13.85 15.15 -8.38
C SER A 610 -13.36 14.21 -7.27
N PHE A 611 -12.30 13.42 -7.52
CA PHE A 611 -11.84 12.35 -6.62
C PHE A 611 -10.31 12.35 -6.43
N PRO A 612 -9.80 12.09 -5.20
CA PRO A 612 -8.37 11.90 -4.93
C PRO A 612 -7.74 10.75 -5.74
N ARG A 613 -6.42 10.74 -5.92
CA ARG A 613 -5.71 9.56 -6.43
C ARG A 613 -5.99 8.40 -5.45
N GLY A 614 -6.58 7.30 -5.93
CA GLY A 614 -7.23 6.31 -5.06
C GLY A 614 -8.66 5.94 -5.46
N GLY A 615 -9.32 6.78 -6.27
CA GLY A 615 -10.73 6.58 -6.64
C GLY A 615 -11.66 6.64 -5.41
N GLU A 616 -12.83 6.00 -5.51
CA GLU A 616 -13.80 5.93 -4.41
C GLU A 616 -13.28 5.15 -3.17
N PHE A 617 -12.30 4.27 -3.39
CA PHE A 617 -11.71 3.37 -2.38
C PHE A 617 -10.90 4.11 -1.30
N ALA A 618 -10.12 5.13 -1.67
CA ALA A 618 -9.41 5.95 -0.69
C ALA A 618 -10.35 6.72 0.27
N LEU A 619 -11.60 6.92 -0.15
CA LEU A 619 -12.62 7.58 0.64
C LEU A 619 -13.49 6.59 1.42
N GLU A 620 -13.34 5.27 1.25
CA GLU A 620 -14.26 4.26 1.79
C GLU A 620 -14.35 4.30 3.32
N ARG A 621 -13.20 4.42 3.99
CA ARG A 621 -13.11 4.53 5.46
C ARG A 621 -13.27 5.97 5.98
N ALA A 622 -13.20 6.98 5.11
CA ALA A 622 -13.37 8.38 5.51
C ALA A 622 -14.81 8.66 5.98
N ARG A 623 -14.94 9.41 7.07
CA ARG A 623 -16.25 9.92 7.56
C ARG A 623 -16.47 11.39 7.24
N ILE A 624 -15.41 12.09 6.86
CA ILE A 624 -15.37 13.47 6.38
C ILE A 624 -14.32 13.53 5.27
N ALA A 625 -14.66 14.12 4.13
CA ALA A 625 -13.70 14.38 3.06
C ALA A 625 -13.76 15.85 2.62
N LEU A 626 -12.61 16.52 2.67
CA LEU A 626 -12.43 17.90 2.21
C LEU A 626 -11.61 17.87 0.93
N LEU A 627 -12.16 18.39 -0.17
CA LEU A 627 -11.50 18.42 -1.47
C LEU A 627 -11.06 19.85 -1.79
N LEU A 628 -9.75 20.07 -1.88
CA LEU A 628 -9.14 21.36 -2.13
C LEU A 628 -8.76 21.52 -3.60
N ASP A 629 -9.06 22.69 -4.16
CA ASP A 629 -8.62 23.07 -5.50
C ASP A 629 -8.15 24.54 -5.54
N SER A 630 -7.36 24.87 -6.56
CA SER A 630 -6.89 26.23 -6.79
C SER A 630 -7.78 26.88 -7.85
N VAL A 631 -8.49 27.95 -7.49
CA VAL A 631 -9.37 28.69 -8.40
C VAL A 631 -8.57 29.73 -9.18
N THR A 632 -7.74 30.50 -8.47
CA THR A 632 -6.74 31.43 -9.00
C THR A 632 -5.43 31.28 -8.22
N GLN A 633 -4.43 32.11 -8.49
CA GLN A 633 -3.19 32.13 -7.68
C GLN A 633 -3.48 32.46 -6.21
N ASN A 634 -4.45 33.34 -5.95
CA ASN A 634 -4.73 33.87 -4.60
C ASN A 634 -6.01 33.29 -3.97
N VAL A 635 -6.93 32.73 -4.77
CA VAL A 635 -8.20 32.14 -4.29
C VAL A 635 -8.17 30.64 -4.46
N LYS A 636 -8.50 29.93 -3.39
CA LYS A 636 -8.62 28.47 -3.33
C LYS A 636 -10.06 28.10 -2.99
N SER A 637 -10.46 26.86 -3.24
CA SER A 637 -11.76 26.35 -2.84
C SER A 637 -11.67 25.05 -2.04
N CYS A 638 -12.63 24.85 -1.15
CA CYS A 638 -12.81 23.65 -0.36
C CYS A 638 -14.22 23.10 -0.58
N TYR A 639 -14.31 21.94 -1.21
CA TYR A 639 -15.54 21.23 -1.51
C TYR A 639 -15.74 20.06 -0.54
N LEU A 640 -16.92 19.97 0.07
CA LEU A 640 -17.23 18.98 1.10
C LEU A 640 -17.82 17.71 0.47
N ARG A 641 -17.26 16.54 0.83
CA ARG A 641 -17.70 15.21 0.39
C ARG A 641 -17.78 14.25 1.57
N LYS A 642 -18.65 13.23 1.50
CA LYS A 642 -18.85 12.19 2.53
C LYS A 642 -18.97 12.78 3.94
N ILE A 643 -19.98 13.61 4.19
CA ILE A 643 -20.20 14.17 5.53
C ILE A 643 -21.16 13.25 6.29
N LYS A 644 -20.63 12.34 7.11
CA LYS A 644 -21.45 11.31 7.75
C LYS A 644 -22.36 11.85 8.86
N TYR A 645 -21.93 12.88 9.57
CA TYR A 645 -22.62 13.43 10.74
C TYR A 645 -22.88 14.94 10.57
N PRO A 646 -23.83 15.35 9.72
CA PRO A 646 -24.22 16.76 9.60
C PRO A 646 -24.86 17.26 10.89
N ARG A 647 -24.65 18.54 11.24
CA ARG A 647 -25.36 19.19 12.37
C ARG A 647 -26.82 19.45 12.05
N ASP A 648 -27.11 19.77 10.79
CA ASP A 648 -28.47 19.92 10.27
C ASP A 648 -28.69 18.95 9.10
N ALA A 649 -29.52 17.92 9.33
CA ALA A 649 -29.84 16.92 8.32
C ALA A 649 -30.68 17.49 7.17
N ARG A 650 -31.45 18.56 7.39
CA ARG A 650 -32.27 19.21 6.34
C ARG A 650 -31.39 20.07 5.44
N ASN A 651 -30.37 20.70 6.00
CA ASN A 651 -29.41 21.53 5.28
C ASN A 651 -28.03 20.87 5.16
N HIS A 652 -28.01 19.67 4.56
CA HIS A 652 -26.81 18.86 4.48
C HIS A 652 -25.63 19.62 3.82
N PRO A 653 -24.43 19.63 4.43
CA PRO A 653 -23.30 20.41 3.93
C PRO A 653 -22.52 19.69 2.82
N GLU A 654 -22.75 18.40 2.61
CA GLU A 654 -22.12 17.68 1.50
C GLU A 654 -22.50 18.29 0.15
N ARG A 655 -21.53 18.29 -0.76
CA ARG A 655 -21.59 18.91 -2.08
C ARG A 655 -21.64 20.43 -2.07
N LYS A 656 -21.46 21.07 -0.91
CA LYS A 656 -21.22 22.51 -0.84
C LYS A 656 -19.74 22.83 -0.97
N GLU A 657 -19.47 24.04 -1.44
CA GLU A 657 -18.15 24.59 -1.67
C GLU A 657 -18.04 25.94 -0.98
N ILE A 658 -16.84 26.23 -0.48
CA ILE A 658 -16.46 27.51 0.09
C ILE A 658 -15.12 27.93 -0.49
N GLU A 659 -15.02 29.18 -0.90
CA GLU A 659 -13.80 29.77 -1.44
C GLU A 659 -13.08 30.53 -0.31
N TYR A 660 -11.75 30.51 -0.35
CA TYR A 660 -10.93 31.10 0.69
C TYR A 660 -9.61 31.65 0.13
N ARG A 661 -8.95 32.50 0.93
CA ARG A 661 -7.60 33.00 0.67
C ARG A 661 -6.71 32.70 1.86
N ILE A 662 -5.41 32.66 1.61
CA ILE A 662 -4.38 32.60 2.64
C ILE A 662 -3.84 34.03 2.78
N GLY A 663 -3.99 34.60 3.97
CA GLY A 663 -3.41 35.90 4.32
C GLY A 663 -2.16 35.74 5.17
N ASP A 664 -1.65 36.87 5.67
CA ASP A 664 -0.48 36.95 6.54
C ASP A 664 -0.57 35.98 7.73
N GLY A 665 0.58 35.46 8.15
CA GLY A 665 0.67 34.41 9.17
C GLY A 665 0.04 33.09 8.73
N LEU A 666 -0.02 32.87 7.41
CA LEU A 666 -0.65 31.70 6.78
C LEU A 666 -2.11 31.49 7.25
N THR A 667 -2.85 32.60 7.44
CA THR A 667 -4.22 32.56 7.95
C THR A 667 -5.24 32.26 6.86
N ILE A 668 -5.95 31.15 6.99
CA ILE A 668 -7.05 30.78 6.09
C ILE A 668 -8.30 31.61 6.42
N LYS A 669 -8.76 32.43 5.46
CA LYS A 669 -9.94 33.30 5.60
C LYS A 669 -10.96 33.01 4.49
N PRO A 670 -12.25 32.81 4.81
CA PRO A 670 -13.29 32.61 3.80
C PRO A 670 -13.49 33.89 3.00
N VAL A 671 -13.73 33.74 1.69
CA VAL A 671 -14.14 34.84 0.80
C VAL A 671 -15.56 34.68 0.27
N SER A 672 -16.23 33.60 0.68
CA SER A 672 -17.61 33.30 0.36
C SER A 672 -18.26 32.51 1.49
N ASP A 673 -19.59 32.44 1.45
CA ASP A 673 -20.36 31.52 2.28
C ASP A 673 -20.36 30.10 1.70
N LEU A 674 -20.50 29.11 2.57
CA LEU A 674 -20.64 27.71 2.16
C LEU A 674 -21.95 27.51 1.38
N ARG A 675 -21.83 27.23 0.08
CA ARG A 675 -22.97 27.17 -0.85
C ARG A 675 -22.93 25.95 -1.74
N TRP A 676 -24.10 25.50 -2.17
CA TRP A 676 -24.19 24.47 -3.20
C TRP A 676 -23.94 25.08 -4.58
N LEU A 677 -23.09 24.42 -5.38
CA LEU A 677 -22.80 24.79 -6.76
C LEU A 677 -22.95 23.54 -7.64
N ASP A 678 -23.78 23.60 -8.67
CA ASP A 678 -23.72 22.61 -9.75
C ASP A 678 -22.46 22.78 -10.60
N GLY A 679 -22.17 21.81 -11.49
CA GLY A 679 -20.97 21.86 -12.32
C GLY A 679 -20.88 23.12 -13.19
N LYS A 680 -22.00 23.59 -13.76
CA LYS A 680 -22.01 24.80 -14.61
C LYS A 680 -21.85 26.07 -13.78
N GLN A 681 -22.47 26.12 -12.60
CA GLN A 681 -22.36 27.22 -11.64
C GLN A 681 -20.94 27.33 -11.10
N ARG A 682 -20.32 26.20 -10.74
CA ARG A 682 -18.91 26.13 -10.33
C ARG A 682 -18.00 26.70 -11.41
N ASP A 683 -18.14 26.22 -12.65
CA ASP A 683 -17.33 26.71 -13.77
C ASP A 683 -17.50 28.21 -14.00
N ARG A 684 -18.72 28.73 -13.82
CA ARG A 684 -19.03 30.16 -13.92
C ARG A 684 -18.34 30.97 -12.82
N VAL A 685 -18.49 30.56 -11.57
CA VAL A 685 -17.86 31.23 -10.41
C VAL A 685 -16.35 31.21 -10.54
N HIS A 686 -15.77 30.08 -10.93
CA HIS A 686 -14.32 29.95 -11.13
C HIS A 686 -13.84 30.86 -12.27
N LYS A 687 -14.57 30.96 -13.38
CA LYS A 687 -14.29 31.92 -14.46
C LYS A 687 -14.41 33.36 -14.00
N ASP A 688 -15.43 33.72 -13.21
CA ASP A 688 -15.61 35.08 -12.71
C ASP A 688 -14.43 35.54 -11.83
N TYR A 689 -13.88 34.64 -11.00
CA TYR A 689 -12.65 34.94 -10.25
C TYR A 689 -11.45 35.14 -11.16
N GLN A 690 -11.31 34.34 -12.22
CA GLN A 690 -10.24 34.51 -13.20
C GLN A 690 -10.36 35.87 -13.90
N TYR A 691 -11.56 36.24 -14.38
CA TYR A 691 -11.81 37.54 -15.01
C TYR A 691 -11.54 38.72 -14.08
N LYS A 692 -11.96 38.67 -12.81
CA LYS A 692 -11.68 39.73 -11.83
C LYS A 692 -10.19 39.91 -11.56
N THR A 693 -9.44 38.82 -11.52
CA THR A 693 -7.98 38.85 -11.34
C THR A 693 -7.28 39.49 -12.55
N PHE A 694 -7.83 39.34 -13.76
CA PHE A 694 -7.33 40.01 -14.98
C PHE A 694 -7.70 41.49 -15.08
N SER A 695 -8.73 41.96 -14.36
CA SER A 695 -9.12 43.38 -14.35
C SER A 695 -8.46 44.21 -13.23
N GLU A 696 -7.85 43.55 -12.25
CA GLU A 696 -7.16 44.17 -11.10
C GLU A 696 -5.63 44.24 -11.28
N ASN A 697 -5.09 43.61 -12.33
CA ASN A 697 -3.72 43.77 -12.84
C ASN A 697 -3.73 44.65 -14.09
#